data_AF-A0AA36N4G3-F1
#
_entry.id   AF-A0AA36N4G3-F1
#
_cell.length_a   1.000
_cell.length_b   1.000
_cell.length_c   1.000
_cell.angle_alpha   90.00
_cell.angle_beta   90.00
_cell.angle_gamma   90.00
#
_symmetry.space_group_name_H-M   'P 1'
#
loop_
_entity.id
_entity.type
_entity.pdbx_description
1 polymer ?
#
loop_
_entity_poly.entity_id
_entity_poly.type
_entity_poly.pdbx_seq_one_letter_code
_entity_poly.pdbx_strand_id
1 'polypeptide(L)'
;MARLAWCLALQAWAQDECAEEGCAASWLQRRALKAEAELNTSTAWGWSSEPGLGAEDLQVPLNQCFQDTGGSCTLFGCDKSRGEVVCENRRCKCKPGYCNQYGTCTKASAKQECIRVTDRTCRFYDCPATFGKNSCENRHCVCAVGHCVVDGTCHPEVGGLRAKVAKVSAQQPRFPGGSVRSALCFSGGGARALSFSLGVLRGLELLGLMRHVDAISSVSGGSWAASVYMFSTLPVSYLLGGASDFASLDLARLDATPAPLGAVAAVGTTSIAVKLVSEGVDGQELWTNTVSKAILEPFGLHDTDSYMAADQHAVEEIRRRNPQLRSARFLTPAPNRPKTFVMSGALLAPTGYTATKENVVSLQMSPDFIGSPFYPNDGPVPYVSQKQRYNEPRKGVVGGGFVESFAFGGGAPEDFRGSEAELFLAAPREPFSLSKAVGVSSAGVSAAVTQIPLHGSVNVANLSPRSDYWAIPSERFGKASASTYNLGDGGNVDNSGVLAMLQRRAKRVVWVINSGVTLPEPDMCVFSEVPDDVVKGMENQLRAAFGYWAEDDIGEFLTQNQVFAREELQPLLCQLQTLQRQGRPTLAQRDLRVLPNRWWGIPGGDRVQVVFVYIDKCSGFERQLPQETFDAIQSGSDGFKRFPHFRPVSENHGKGTALTHKQINLLAAMGEYFVRENEQLFRSFLR
;
A
#
# COMPACT_ATOMS: atom_id res chain seq x y z
N MET A 1 -19.40 16.70 -0.27
CA MET A 1 -19.15 15.95 0.99
C MET A 1 -17.84 15.19 0.94
N ALA A 2 -17.59 14.30 -0.05
CA ALA A 2 -16.28 13.64 -0.23
C ALA A 2 -15.07 14.60 -0.36
N ARG A 3 -15.23 15.74 -1.07
CA ARG A 3 -14.23 16.82 -1.15
C ARG A 3 -13.85 17.41 0.21
N LEU A 4 -14.81 17.53 1.13
CA LEU A 4 -14.56 18.11 2.47
C LEU A 4 -13.88 17.08 3.37
N ALA A 5 -14.29 15.83 3.29
CA ALA A 5 -13.73 14.71 4.05
C ALA A 5 -12.25 14.49 3.78
N TRP A 6 -11.85 14.58 2.50
CA TRP A 6 -10.46 14.38 2.10
C TRP A 6 -9.57 15.57 2.47
N CYS A 7 -10.06 16.81 2.29
CA CYS A 7 -9.36 18.00 2.79
C CYS A 7 -9.21 17.98 4.32
N LEU A 8 -10.22 17.51 5.06
CA LEU A 8 -10.16 17.38 6.51
C LEU A 8 -9.22 16.26 6.95
N ALA A 9 -9.16 15.13 6.24
CA ALA A 9 -8.20 14.06 6.53
C ALA A 9 -6.74 14.50 6.29
N LEU A 10 -6.48 15.24 5.21
CA LEU A 10 -5.17 15.85 4.97
C LEU A 10 -4.82 16.95 5.98
N GLN A 11 -5.81 17.74 6.43
CA GLN A 11 -5.61 18.79 7.43
C GLN A 11 -5.41 18.23 8.83
N ALA A 12 -6.09 17.14 9.20
CA ALA A 12 -5.89 16.44 10.46
C ALA A 12 -4.48 15.86 10.56
N TRP A 13 -3.97 15.25 9.47
CA TRP A 13 -2.58 14.80 9.40
C TRP A 13 -1.56 15.95 9.56
N ALA A 14 -1.88 17.14 9.06
CA ALA A 14 -1.04 18.33 9.26
C ALA A 14 -1.12 18.91 10.69
N GLN A 15 -2.12 18.51 11.50
CA GLN A 15 -2.31 18.98 12.87
C GLN A 15 -1.62 18.09 13.91
N ASP A 16 -1.46 16.78 13.66
CA ASP A 16 -0.73 15.88 14.57
C ASP A 16 0.79 16.15 14.60
N GLU A 17 1.34 16.87 13.61
CA GLU A 17 2.71 17.42 13.65
C GLU A 17 2.83 18.79 14.35
N CYS A 18 1.73 19.36 14.87
CA CYS A 18 1.70 20.67 15.53
C CYS A 18 1.64 20.53 17.06
N ALA A 19 2.73 20.09 17.67
CA ALA A 19 2.99 20.26 19.09
C ALA A 19 3.85 21.51 19.35
N GLU A 20 3.44 22.68 18.86
CA GLU A 20 4.00 23.98 19.31
C GLU A 20 2.88 25.02 19.46
N GLU A 21 2.90 25.72 20.60
CA GLU A 21 1.91 26.70 21.03
C GLU A 21 1.84 27.88 20.04
N GLY A 22 0.67 28.15 19.44
CA GLY A 22 0.48 29.39 18.68
C GLY A 22 -0.66 29.50 17.66
N CYS A 23 -1.46 28.48 17.40
CA CYS A 23 -2.56 28.61 16.43
C CYS A 23 -3.84 29.19 17.07
N ALA A 24 -4.00 30.52 16.99
CA ALA A 24 -5.27 31.17 17.29
C ALA A 24 -6.36 30.74 16.29
N ALA A 25 -7.45 30.15 16.80
CA ALA A 25 -8.56 29.64 16.01
C ALA A 25 -9.24 30.74 15.14
N SER A 26 -9.45 30.44 13.86
CA SER A 26 -10.08 31.35 12.89
C SER A 26 -11.59 31.47 13.10
N TRP A 27 -12.19 32.54 12.57
CA TRP A 27 -13.62 32.89 12.67
C TRP A 27 -14.58 31.77 12.25
N LEU A 28 -14.17 30.89 11.34
CA LEU A 28 -14.94 29.71 10.91
C LEU A 28 -15.11 28.66 12.02
N GLN A 29 -14.12 28.49 12.91
CA GLN A 29 -14.19 27.55 14.04
C GLN A 29 -15.21 27.99 15.10
N ARG A 30 -15.40 29.31 15.30
CA ARG A 30 -16.41 29.83 16.25
C ARG A 30 -17.85 29.61 15.76
N ARG A 31 -18.05 29.46 14.45
CA ARG A 31 -19.38 29.26 13.86
C ARG A 31 -19.79 27.79 13.83
N ALA A 32 -18.84 26.86 13.71
CA ALA A 32 -19.09 25.42 13.81
C ALA A 32 -19.50 25.01 15.24
N LEU A 33 -18.81 25.53 16.26
CA LEU A 33 -19.13 25.25 17.67
C LEU A 33 -20.50 25.81 18.11
N LYS A 34 -20.98 26.88 17.46
CA LYS A 34 -22.30 27.47 17.76
C LYS A 34 -23.45 26.67 17.15
N ALA A 35 -23.23 25.98 16.03
CA ALA A 35 -24.24 25.14 15.38
C ALA A 35 -24.46 23.80 16.12
N GLU A 36 -23.45 23.32 16.86
CA GLU A 36 -23.52 22.07 17.62
C GLU A 36 -24.27 22.23 18.95
N ALA A 37 -24.25 23.44 19.53
CA ALA A 37 -24.95 23.75 20.78
C ALA A 37 -26.48 23.94 20.62
N GLU A 38 -26.98 24.22 19.41
CA GLU A 38 -28.40 24.49 19.15
C GLU A 38 -29.21 23.25 18.71
N LEU A 39 -28.55 22.10 18.46
CA LEU A 39 -29.20 20.86 18.01
C LEU A 39 -29.51 19.85 19.13
N ASN A 40 -29.12 20.14 20.39
CA ASN A 40 -29.22 19.21 21.51
C ASN A 40 -30.37 19.51 22.49
N THR A 41 -31.49 20.02 21.99
CA THR A 41 -32.73 20.17 22.76
C THR A 41 -33.97 19.88 21.91
N SER A 42 -34.35 18.60 21.76
CA SER A 42 -35.76 18.19 21.89
C SER A 42 -36.02 16.69 21.66
N THR A 43 -36.73 16.15 22.66
CA THR A 43 -37.76 15.11 22.61
C THR A 43 -37.41 13.64 22.37
N ALA A 44 -37.54 12.92 23.49
CA ALA A 44 -37.85 11.51 23.65
C ALA A 44 -39.16 11.08 22.99
N TRP A 45 -39.18 9.86 22.44
CA TRP A 45 -40.35 8.96 22.44
C TRP A 45 -39.83 7.51 22.54
N GLY A 46 -40.22 6.81 23.60
CA GLY A 46 -39.90 5.41 23.82
C GLY A 46 -40.94 4.48 23.21
N TRP A 47 -40.51 3.28 22.81
CA TRP A 47 -41.38 2.13 22.59
C TRP A 47 -40.72 0.85 23.12
N SER A 48 -41.59 -0.02 23.63
CA SER A 48 -41.42 -1.12 24.57
C SER A 48 -40.85 -2.41 23.99
N SER A 49 -40.30 -3.20 24.90
CA SER A 49 -39.83 -4.58 24.84
C SER A 49 -40.92 -5.63 24.57
N GLU A 50 -40.55 -6.72 23.87
CA GLU A 50 -40.77 -8.17 24.17
C GLU A 50 -40.62 -9.04 22.88
N PRO A 51 -40.52 -10.39 22.94
CA PRO A 51 -39.50 -11.21 23.62
C PRO A 51 -38.79 -12.17 22.62
N GLY A 52 -37.79 -12.90 23.11
CA GLY A 52 -36.87 -13.73 22.33
C GLY A 52 -37.45 -14.93 21.58
N LEU A 53 -36.75 -15.30 20.52
CA LEU A 53 -36.81 -16.62 19.87
C LEU A 53 -35.40 -17.20 19.78
N GLY A 54 -35.31 -18.47 20.14
CA GLY A 54 -34.10 -19.19 20.50
C GLY A 54 -33.13 -19.48 19.36
N ALA A 55 -31.92 -19.83 19.78
CA ALA A 55 -30.85 -20.37 18.96
C ALA A 55 -31.19 -21.81 18.56
N GLU A 56 -31.70 -21.99 17.34
CA GLU A 56 -31.67 -23.22 16.53
C GLU A 56 -32.47 -22.93 15.25
N ASP A 57 -31.80 -22.34 14.23
CA ASP A 57 -32.14 -22.41 12.79
C ASP A 57 -31.53 -21.22 12.02
N LEU A 58 -30.20 -21.25 11.80
CA LEU A 58 -29.53 -20.42 10.80
C LEU A 58 -28.70 -21.30 9.86
N GLN A 59 -29.40 -22.16 9.11
CA GLN A 59 -28.93 -22.52 7.78
C GLN A 59 -29.06 -21.28 6.89
N VAL A 60 -27.92 -20.70 6.50
CA VAL A 60 -27.87 -19.60 5.52
C VAL A 60 -28.45 -20.13 4.20
N PRO A 61 -29.57 -19.60 3.68
CA PRO A 61 -30.11 -20.09 2.41
C PRO A 61 -29.22 -19.62 1.25
N LEU A 62 -28.71 -20.60 0.48
CA LEU A 62 -28.12 -20.45 -0.85
C LEU A 62 -29.13 -19.85 -1.83
N ASN A 63 -29.35 -18.53 -1.85
CA ASN A 63 -30.14 -17.87 -2.90
C ASN A 63 -29.55 -16.49 -3.23
N GLN A 64 -28.39 -16.45 -3.89
CA GLN A 64 -27.95 -15.26 -4.66
C GLN A 64 -28.30 -15.45 -6.14
N CYS A 65 -29.59 -15.64 -6.44
CA CYS A 65 -30.07 -15.70 -7.82
C CYS A 65 -31.44 -15.03 -7.94
N PHE A 66 -31.76 -14.57 -9.14
CA PHE A 66 -33.00 -13.84 -9.41
C PHE A 66 -34.21 -14.76 -9.26
N GLN A 67 -35.21 -14.35 -8.46
CA GLN A 67 -36.40 -15.16 -8.21
C GLN A 67 -37.63 -14.69 -8.99
N ASP A 68 -37.74 -13.41 -9.36
CA ASP A 68 -38.94 -12.90 -10.03
C ASP A 68 -39.01 -13.40 -11.48
N THR A 69 -40.02 -14.18 -11.84
CA THR A 69 -40.19 -14.74 -13.19
C THR A 69 -40.72 -13.73 -14.22
N GLY A 70 -41.05 -12.50 -13.80
CA GLY A 70 -41.74 -11.51 -14.62
C GLY A 70 -43.23 -11.82 -14.83
N GLY A 71 -43.77 -12.86 -14.18
CA GLY A 71 -45.19 -13.20 -14.18
C GLY A 71 -45.94 -12.46 -13.08
N SER A 72 -47.22 -12.13 -13.32
CA SER A 72 -48.10 -11.58 -12.30
C SER A 72 -49.13 -12.62 -11.87
N CYS A 73 -49.44 -12.64 -10.58
CA CYS A 73 -50.48 -13.46 -9.98
C CYS A 73 -51.59 -12.61 -9.36
N THR A 74 -51.91 -11.46 -9.98
CA THR A 74 -52.88 -10.50 -9.43
C THR A 74 -54.33 -10.97 -9.57
N LEU A 75 -54.66 -11.71 -10.63
CA LEU A 75 -56.02 -12.18 -10.94
C LEU A 75 -56.12 -13.72 -11.00
N PHE A 76 -55.05 -14.39 -11.43
CA PHE A 76 -54.96 -15.84 -11.54
C PHE A 76 -53.65 -16.33 -10.90
N GLY A 77 -53.56 -17.63 -10.60
CA GLY A 77 -52.33 -18.24 -10.11
C GLY A 77 -51.18 -18.15 -11.14
N CYS A 78 -49.95 -18.33 -10.68
CA CYS A 78 -48.79 -18.33 -11.57
C CYS A 78 -48.86 -19.46 -12.59
N ASP A 79 -48.51 -19.14 -13.85
CA ASP A 79 -48.55 -20.11 -14.95
C ASP A 79 -47.60 -21.29 -14.68
N LYS A 80 -48.07 -22.52 -14.93
CA LYS A 80 -47.29 -23.75 -14.75
C LYS A 80 -46.04 -23.80 -15.64
N SER A 81 -46.02 -23.08 -16.76
CA SER A 81 -44.85 -22.97 -17.64
C SER A 81 -43.63 -22.31 -16.96
N ARG A 82 -43.85 -21.65 -15.83
CA ARG A 82 -42.83 -20.92 -15.06
C ARG A 82 -42.12 -21.81 -14.03
N GLY A 83 -42.45 -23.10 -13.95
CA GLY A 83 -41.79 -24.06 -13.07
C GLY A 83 -42.18 -23.90 -11.60
N GLU A 84 -41.24 -24.14 -10.69
CA GLU A 84 -41.48 -24.10 -9.24
C GLU A 84 -41.56 -22.67 -8.70
N VAL A 85 -42.77 -22.12 -8.73
CA VAL A 85 -43.06 -20.72 -8.35
C VAL A 85 -43.96 -20.59 -7.10
N VAL A 86 -43.83 -19.46 -6.44
CA VAL A 86 -44.68 -18.93 -5.36
C VAL A 86 -45.18 -17.54 -5.74
N CYS A 87 -46.43 -17.24 -5.42
CA CYS A 87 -47.00 -15.90 -5.59
C CYS A 87 -46.67 -15.04 -4.37
N GLU A 88 -45.83 -14.03 -4.53
CA GLU A 88 -45.48 -13.07 -3.48
C GLU A 88 -45.67 -11.64 -4.00
N ASN A 89 -46.37 -10.80 -3.24
CA ASN A 89 -46.59 -9.39 -3.60
C ASN A 89 -47.15 -9.19 -5.02
N ARG A 90 -48.09 -10.05 -5.43
CA ARG A 90 -48.74 -10.08 -6.76
C ARG A 90 -47.79 -10.43 -7.93
N ARG A 91 -46.60 -10.95 -7.63
CA ARG A 91 -45.61 -11.43 -8.61
C ARG A 91 -45.28 -12.89 -8.42
N CYS A 92 -45.02 -13.56 -9.53
CA CYS A 92 -44.62 -14.95 -9.56
C CYS A 92 -43.10 -15.06 -9.36
N LYS A 93 -42.69 -15.52 -8.19
CA LYS A 93 -41.28 -15.72 -7.83
C LYS A 93 -40.93 -17.19 -7.75
N CYS A 94 -39.67 -17.57 -7.91
CA CYS A 94 -39.20 -18.92 -7.70
C CYS A 94 -39.23 -19.32 -6.22
N LYS A 95 -39.59 -20.57 -5.95
CA LYS A 95 -39.49 -21.14 -4.60
C LYS A 95 -38.03 -21.15 -4.13
N PRO A 96 -37.78 -21.14 -2.80
CA PRO A 96 -36.43 -21.29 -2.26
C PRO A 96 -35.69 -22.51 -2.85
N GLY A 97 -34.43 -22.34 -3.25
CA GLY A 97 -33.64 -23.37 -3.93
C GLY A 97 -33.86 -23.45 -5.44
N TYR A 98 -34.63 -22.54 -6.03
CA TYR A 98 -34.83 -22.38 -7.47
C TYR A 98 -34.50 -20.95 -7.92
N CYS A 99 -33.94 -20.84 -9.11
CA CYS A 99 -33.54 -19.59 -9.75
C CYS A 99 -34.35 -19.38 -11.04
N ASN A 100 -34.74 -18.14 -11.31
CA ASN A 100 -35.39 -17.79 -12.56
C ASN A 100 -34.36 -17.78 -13.71
N GLN A 101 -34.53 -18.68 -14.67
CA GLN A 101 -33.86 -18.65 -15.96
C GLN A 101 -34.90 -18.40 -17.05
N TYR A 102 -34.84 -17.23 -17.67
CA TYR A 102 -35.69 -16.83 -18.82
C TYR A 102 -37.21 -16.92 -18.58
N GLY A 103 -37.66 -16.71 -17.34
CA GLY A 103 -39.08 -16.75 -16.96
C GLY A 103 -39.54 -18.09 -16.36
N THR A 104 -38.62 -19.06 -16.23
CA THR A 104 -38.88 -20.40 -15.68
C THR A 104 -37.91 -20.70 -14.53
N CYS A 105 -38.44 -21.24 -13.43
CA CYS A 105 -37.68 -21.57 -12.23
C CYS A 105 -36.99 -22.93 -12.34
N THR A 106 -35.65 -22.94 -12.33
CA THR A 106 -34.79 -24.13 -12.36
C THR A 106 -34.06 -24.30 -11.03
N LYS A 107 -33.71 -25.53 -10.63
CA LYS A 107 -33.01 -25.77 -9.35
C LYS A 107 -31.66 -25.02 -9.32
N ALA A 108 -31.38 -24.33 -8.22
CA ALA A 108 -30.10 -23.68 -7.99
C ALA A 108 -29.01 -24.75 -7.90
N SER A 109 -28.01 -24.71 -8.79
CA SER A 109 -26.82 -25.56 -8.70
C SER A 109 -25.72 -24.81 -7.94
N ALA A 110 -24.97 -25.51 -7.09
CA ALA A 110 -23.89 -24.93 -6.29
C ALA A 110 -22.61 -24.60 -7.10
N LYS A 111 -22.68 -24.66 -8.44
CA LYS A 111 -21.64 -24.13 -9.32
C LYS A 111 -21.99 -22.69 -9.64
N GLN A 112 -21.03 -21.81 -9.40
CA GLN A 112 -21.09 -20.39 -9.72
C GLN A 112 -21.12 -20.23 -11.25
N GLU A 113 -22.27 -20.50 -11.87
CA GLU A 113 -22.48 -20.30 -13.30
C GLU A 113 -22.52 -18.80 -13.60
N CYS A 114 -21.81 -18.40 -14.66
CA CYS A 114 -21.79 -17.04 -15.17
C CYS A 114 -23.20 -16.56 -15.54
N ILE A 115 -23.83 -15.78 -14.66
CA ILE A 115 -25.12 -15.14 -14.95
C ILE A 115 -24.86 -14.01 -15.94
N ARG A 116 -25.53 -14.00 -17.10
CA ARG A 116 -25.32 -12.96 -18.13
C ARG A 116 -26.45 -11.93 -18.18
N VAL A 117 -27.61 -12.20 -17.59
CA VAL A 117 -28.78 -11.32 -17.69
C VAL A 117 -28.82 -10.35 -16.50
N THR A 118 -28.77 -9.04 -16.76
CA THR A 118 -28.83 -8.01 -15.71
C THR A 118 -30.28 -7.76 -15.25
N ASP A 119 -30.47 -6.99 -14.18
CA ASP A 119 -31.77 -6.54 -13.68
C ASP A 119 -32.42 -5.43 -14.53
N ARG A 120 -31.75 -5.00 -15.61
CA ARG A 120 -32.19 -3.88 -16.46
C ARG A 120 -32.90 -4.34 -17.72
N THR A 121 -33.87 -3.53 -18.14
CA THR A 121 -34.62 -3.75 -19.38
C THR A 121 -34.22 -2.74 -20.44
N CYS A 122 -34.11 -3.19 -21.68
CA CYS A 122 -33.82 -2.38 -22.87
C CYS A 122 -35.04 -2.29 -23.79
N ARG A 123 -36.24 -2.20 -23.19
CA ARG A 123 -37.51 -2.18 -23.94
C ARG A 123 -37.67 -0.93 -24.81
N PHE A 124 -37.11 0.20 -24.38
CA PHE A 124 -37.29 1.51 -25.04
C PHE A 124 -35.96 2.24 -25.28
N TYR A 125 -34.86 1.78 -24.69
CA TYR A 125 -33.54 2.40 -24.76
C TYR A 125 -32.47 1.31 -24.86
N ASP A 126 -31.33 1.65 -25.47
CA ASP A 126 -30.15 0.79 -25.51
C ASP A 126 -29.55 0.59 -24.11
N CYS A 127 -28.88 -0.53 -23.93
CA CYS A 127 -28.16 -0.83 -22.70
C CYS A 127 -26.93 0.10 -22.57
N PRO A 128 -26.75 0.83 -21.45
CA PRO A 128 -25.68 1.80 -21.36
C PRO A 128 -24.30 1.14 -21.28
N ALA A 129 -23.33 1.68 -22.03
CA ALA A 129 -21.95 1.19 -22.06
C ALA A 129 -21.21 1.31 -20.71
N THR A 130 -21.70 2.19 -19.82
CA THR A 130 -21.16 2.38 -18.46
C THR A 130 -21.30 1.15 -17.56
N PHE A 131 -22.12 0.17 -17.95
CA PHE A 131 -22.31 -1.08 -17.21
C PHE A 131 -21.50 -2.24 -17.79
N GLY A 132 -20.43 -1.95 -18.52
CA GLY A 132 -19.56 -2.94 -19.16
C GLY A 132 -20.11 -3.44 -20.50
N LYS A 133 -19.44 -4.44 -21.08
CA LYS A 133 -19.77 -4.92 -22.43
C LYS A 133 -21.10 -5.71 -22.40
N ASN A 134 -22.14 -5.15 -23.03
CA ASN A 134 -23.50 -5.71 -23.00
C ASN A 134 -24.23 -5.55 -24.35
N SER A 135 -25.32 -6.28 -24.51
CA SER A 135 -26.24 -6.30 -25.65
C SER A 135 -27.69 -6.31 -25.15
N CYS A 136 -28.62 -5.76 -25.94
CA CYS A 136 -30.04 -5.89 -25.67
C CYS A 136 -30.56 -7.20 -26.27
N GLU A 137 -30.98 -8.15 -25.43
CA GLU A 137 -31.53 -9.44 -25.85
C GLU A 137 -32.85 -9.69 -25.11
N ASN A 138 -33.92 -10.01 -25.85
CA ASN A 138 -35.25 -10.29 -25.28
C ASN A 138 -35.78 -9.20 -24.33
N ARG A 139 -35.50 -7.91 -24.64
CA ARG A 139 -35.85 -6.72 -23.84
C ARG A 139 -35.11 -6.62 -22.49
N HIS A 140 -34.07 -7.41 -22.28
CA HIS A 140 -33.17 -7.34 -21.13
C HIS A 140 -31.75 -6.99 -21.56
N CYS A 141 -31.03 -6.28 -20.70
CA CYS A 141 -29.60 -6.06 -20.92
C CYS A 141 -28.82 -7.30 -20.51
N VAL A 142 -28.12 -7.89 -21.48
CA VAL A 142 -27.37 -9.13 -21.33
C VAL A 142 -25.89 -8.83 -21.53
N CYS A 143 -25.04 -9.30 -20.64
CA CYS A 143 -23.59 -9.20 -20.76
C CYS A 143 -23.11 -9.95 -22.00
N ALA A 144 -22.15 -9.38 -22.71
CA ALA A 144 -21.56 -9.99 -23.89
C ALA A 144 -21.00 -11.39 -23.57
N VAL A 145 -20.82 -12.22 -24.59
CA VAL A 145 -20.19 -13.54 -24.43
C VAL A 145 -18.81 -13.37 -23.77
N GLY A 146 -18.54 -14.18 -22.74
CA GLY A 146 -17.34 -14.05 -21.92
C GLY A 146 -17.40 -12.89 -20.92
N HIS A 147 -18.59 -12.43 -20.53
CA HIS A 147 -18.84 -11.48 -19.43
C HIS A 147 -20.00 -11.96 -18.54
N CYS A 148 -19.88 -11.83 -17.22
CA CYS A 148 -20.91 -12.13 -16.21
C CYS A 148 -21.40 -10.88 -15.49
N VAL A 149 -22.63 -10.95 -14.99
CA VAL A 149 -23.26 -9.98 -14.11
C VAL A 149 -22.64 -10.12 -12.73
N VAL A 150 -21.98 -9.06 -12.28
CA VAL A 150 -21.53 -8.88 -10.91
C VAL A 150 -22.10 -7.54 -10.44
N ASP A 151 -22.87 -7.55 -9.36
CA ASP A 151 -23.51 -6.36 -8.78
C ASP A 151 -24.31 -5.50 -9.78
N GLY A 152 -24.96 -6.15 -10.76
CA GLY A 152 -25.79 -5.47 -11.79
C GLY A 152 -24.99 -4.87 -12.96
N THR A 153 -23.68 -5.12 -13.03
CA THR A 153 -22.77 -4.70 -14.11
C THR A 153 -22.12 -5.88 -14.81
N CYS A 154 -21.75 -5.72 -16.09
CA CYS A 154 -21.12 -6.76 -16.89
C CYS A 154 -19.59 -6.71 -16.80
N HIS A 155 -19.02 -7.73 -16.18
CA HIS A 155 -17.58 -7.93 -16.03
C HIS A 155 -17.13 -9.12 -16.87
N PRO A 156 -15.90 -9.21 -17.36
CA PRO A 156 -15.41 -10.41 -18.03
C PRO A 156 -15.69 -11.68 -17.20
N GLU A 157 -16.09 -12.76 -17.88
CA GLU A 157 -16.26 -14.08 -17.28
C GLU A 157 -14.92 -14.45 -16.67
N VAL A 158 -14.92 -14.64 -15.36
CA VAL A 158 -13.74 -14.88 -14.54
C VAL A 158 -13.23 -16.28 -14.86
N GLY A 159 -12.67 -16.47 -16.06
CA GLY A 159 -11.95 -17.67 -16.43
C GLY A 159 -10.81 -17.85 -15.44
N GLY A 160 -10.70 -19.04 -14.85
CA GLY A 160 -9.64 -19.24 -13.86
C GLY A 160 -8.25 -19.14 -14.49
N LEU A 161 -7.31 -18.66 -13.69
CA LEU A 161 -5.90 -18.51 -14.01
C LEU A 161 -5.11 -19.68 -13.43
N ARG A 162 -4.20 -20.23 -14.21
CA ARG A 162 -3.14 -21.13 -13.75
C ARG A 162 -1.98 -20.30 -13.22
N ALA A 163 -1.85 -20.23 -11.91
CA ALA A 163 -0.83 -19.43 -11.24
C ALA A 163 -0.12 -20.24 -10.13
N LYS A 164 1.13 -19.90 -9.85
CA LYS A 164 1.91 -20.51 -8.78
C LYS A 164 1.57 -19.83 -7.45
N VAL A 165 1.53 -20.64 -6.41
CA VAL A 165 1.41 -20.20 -5.02
C VAL A 165 2.63 -20.68 -4.25
N ALA A 166 3.37 -19.74 -3.66
CA ALA A 166 4.58 -20.01 -2.90
C ALA A 166 4.26 -20.01 -1.40
N LYS A 167 4.47 -21.15 -0.73
CA LYS A 167 4.31 -21.24 0.72
C LYS A 167 5.55 -20.69 1.41
N VAL A 168 5.33 -19.73 2.31
CA VAL A 168 6.39 -19.14 3.13
C VAL A 168 5.92 -19.12 4.57
N SER A 169 6.47 -20.02 5.37
CA SER A 169 6.13 -20.20 6.79
C SER A 169 7.37 -20.49 7.62
N ALA A 170 7.25 -20.57 8.94
CA ALA A 170 8.38 -20.90 9.81
C ALA A 170 8.98 -22.29 9.48
N GLN A 171 8.15 -23.22 8.99
CA GLN A 171 8.56 -24.56 8.57
C GLN A 171 9.17 -24.57 7.16
N GLN A 172 8.74 -23.66 6.29
CA GLN A 172 9.24 -23.50 4.92
C GLN A 172 9.63 -22.03 4.66
N PRO A 173 10.74 -21.53 5.24
CA PRO A 173 11.13 -20.12 5.15
C PRO A 173 11.88 -19.83 3.85
N ARG A 174 11.33 -20.24 2.71
CA ARG A 174 11.93 -20.06 1.38
C ARG A 174 11.07 -19.12 0.55
N PHE A 175 11.63 -17.97 0.19
CA PHE A 175 10.96 -17.00 -0.66
C PHE A 175 11.10 -17.37 -2.15
N PRO A 176 10.10 -17.05 -2.99
CA PRO A 176 10.28 -17.06 -4.42
C PRO A 176 11.31 -15.99 -4.86
N GLY A 177 11.90 -16.15 -6.04
CA GLY A 177 12.82 -15.14 -6.61
C GLY A 177 14.31 -15.29 -6.25
N GLY A 178 14.70 -16.34 -5.52
CA GLY A 178 16.10 -16.66 -5.21
C GLY A 178 16.62 -16.05 -3.91
N SER A 179 17.91 -16.27 -3.62
CA SER A 179 18.55 -15.75 -2.41
C SER A 179 18.94 -14.27 -2.57
N VAL A 180 18.66 -13.46 -1.55
CA VAL A 180 19.12 -12.07 -1.47
C VAL A 180 20.34 -12.00 -0.56
N ARG A 181 21.50 -11.54 -1.05
CA ARG A 181 22.68 -11.29 -0.23
C ARG A 181 22.81 -9.81 0.11
N SER A 182 22.71 -8.94 -0.89
CA SER A 182 22.79 -7.49 -0.77
C SER A 182 21.46 -6.81 -1.10
N ALA A 183 21.04 -5.87 -0.25
CA ALA A 183 19.79 -5.15 -0.45
C ALA A 183 19.94 -3.65 -0.21
N LEU A 184 19.17 -2.87 -0.97
CA LEU A 184 18.98 -1.44 -0.76
C LEU A 184 17.54 -1.19 -0.28
N CYS A 185 17.41 -0.63 0.90
CA CYS A 185 16.13 -0.36 1.54
C CYS A 185 15.86 1.14 1.56
N PHE A 186 14.82 1.57 0.84
CA PHE A 186 14.38 2.97 0.78
C PHE A 186 13.13 3.17 1.62
N SER A 187 13.29 3.90 2.72
CA SER A 187 12.16 4.28 3.56
C SER A 187 11.27 5.36 2.93
N GLY A 188 10.05 5.47 3.46
CA GLY A 188 9.03 6.42 3.03
C GLY A 188 9.30 7.87 3.42
N GLY A 189 8.38 8.76 3.03
CA GLY A 189 8.53 10.22 3.21
C GLY A 189 8.14 11.07 1.99
N GLY A 190 7.36 10.51 1.06
CA GLY A 190 6.85 11.22 -0.12
C GLY A 190 7.96 11.81 -1.01
N ALA A 191 7.76 13.05 -1.46
CA ALA A 191 8.66 13.73 -2.38
C ALA A 191 10.08 13.94 -1.82
N ARG A 192 10.23 14.11 -0.50
CA ARG A 192 11.54 14.16 0.18
C ARG A 192 12.30 12.85 -0.02
N ALA A 193 11.65 11.74 0.32
CA ALA A 193 12.23 10.41 0.18
C ALA A 193 12.58 10.09 -1.29
N LEU A 194 11.72 10.44 -2.24
CA LEU A 194 12.01 10.28 -3.66
C LEU A 194 13.28 11.05 -4.07
N SER A 195 13.39 12.31 -3.66
CA SER A 195 14.46 13.22 -4.08
C SER A 195 15.82 12.80 -3.52
N PHE A 196 15.89 12.39 -2.25
CA PHE A 196 17.13 11.89 -1.67
C PHE A 196 17.52 10.52 -2.24
N SER A 197 16.54 9.61 -2.41
CA SER A 197 16.77 8.27 -2.97
C SER A 197 17.26 8.33 -4.43
N LEU A 198 16.79 9.31 -5.21
CA LEU A 198 17.32 9.63 -6.54
C LEU A 198 18.83 9.89 -6.49
N GLY A 199 19.28 10.73 -5.54
CA GLY A 199 20.69 11.02 -5.32
C GLY A 199 21.52 9.79 -4.99
N VAL A 200 21.01 8.96 -4.07
CA VAL A 200 21.65 7.69 -3.68
C VAL A 200 21.78 6.75 -4.88
N LEU A 201 20.70 6.55 -5.64
CA LEU A 201 20.70 5.73 -6.86
C LEU A 201 21.70 6.26 -7.88
N ARG A 202 21.72 7.59 -8.10
CA ARG A 202 22.66 8.24 -9.03
C ARG A 202 24.11 7.99 -8.61
N GLY A 203 24.43 8.19 -7.33
CA GLY A 203 25.77 7.92 -6.80
C GLY A 203 26.20 6.47 -6.99
N LEU A 204 25.32 5.51 -6.68
CA LEU A 204 25.62 4.08 -6.84
C LEU A 204 25.79 3.67 -8.31
N GLU A 205 25.01 4.23 -9.24
CA GLU A 205 25.15 4.01 -10.68
C GLU A 205 26.46 4.60 -11.23
N LEU A 206 26.82 5.83 -10.84
CA LEU A 206 28.09 6.46 -11.21
C LEU A 206 29.30 5.62 -10.76
N LEU A 207 29.21 5.00 -9.59
CA LEU A 207 30.26 4.11 -9.07
C LEU A 207 30.22 2.69 -9.67
N GLY A 208 29.21 2.37 -10.49
CA GLY A 208 28.99 1.05 -11.08
C GLY A 208 28.64 -0.02 -10.04
N LEU A 209 27.97 0.36 -8.95
CA LEU A 209 27.69 -0.52 -7.81
C LEU A 209 26.29 -1.14 -7.85
N MET A 210 25.34 -0.58 -8.59
CA MET A 210 23.98 -1.14 -8.68
C MET A 210 23.95 -2.58 -9.23
N ARG A 211 24.91 -2.96 -10.08
CA ARG A 211 25.07 -4.35 -10.58
C ARG A 211 25.38 -5.39 -9.49
N HIS A 212 25.75 -4.94 -8.29
CA HIS A 212 26.06 -5.79 -7.13
C HIS A 212 24.94 -5.79 -6.08
N VAL A 213 23.81 -5.15 -6.37
CA VAL A 213 22.62 -5.12 -5.51
C VAL A 213 21.65 -6.21 -5.98
N ASP A 214 21.35 -7.19 -5.12
CA ASP A 214 20.43 -8.27 -5.46
C ASP A 214 18.97 -7.84 -5.36
N ALA A 215 18.66 -6.98 -4.37
CA ALA A 215 17.31 -6.58 -4.07
C ALA A 215 17.15 -5.08 -3.76
N ILE A 216 15.98 -4.54 -4.11
CA ILE A 216 15.48 -3.27 -3.57
C ILE A 216 14.22 -3.57 -2.74
N SER A 217 14.16 -3.02 -1.53
CA SER A 217 12.91 -2.90 -0.76
C SER A 217 12.57 -1.44 -0.60
N SER A 218 11.30 -1.08 -0.76
CA SER A 218 10.90 0.32 -0.74
C SER A 218 9.56 0.55 -0.09
N VAL A 219 9.39 1.75 0.48
CA VAL A 219 8.15 2.20 1.11
C VAL A 219 7.80 3.60 0.59
N SER A 220 6.52 3.85 0.30
CA SER A 220 5.98 5.19 0.03
C SER A 220 6.78 6.00 -0.99
N GLY A 221 7.33 7.17 -0.61
CA GLY A 221 8.21 7.96 -1.47
C GLY A 221 9.47 7.24 -1.96
N GLY A 222 9.99 6.28 -1.19
CA GLY A 222 11.01 5.34 -1.65
C GLY A 222 10.50 4.44 -2.76
N SER A 223 9.24 3.97 -2.69
CA SER A 223 8.58 3.21 -3.77
C SER A 223 8.31 4.07 -5.00
N TRP A 224 8.06 5.37 -4.85
CA TRP A 224 7.95 6.28 -6.00
C TRP A 224 9.27 6.34 -6.79
N ALA A 225 10.42 6.51 -6.11
CA ALA A 225 11.73 6.48 -6.76
C ALA A 225 12.09 5.09 -7.32
N ALA A 226 11.95 4.05 -6.48
CA ALA A 226 12.39 2.70 -6.83
C ALA A 226 11.56 2.10 -7.97
N SER A 227 10.24 2.29 -8.00
CA SER A 227 9.40 1.77 -9.09
C SER A 227 9.76 2.38 -10.44
N VAL A 228 9.95 3.71 -10.49
CA VAL A 228 10.39 4.40 -11.72
C VAL A 228 11.77 3.91 -12.14
N TYR A 229 12.73 3.79 -11.20
CA TYR A 229 14.06 3.26 -11.50
C TYR A 229 14.00 1.82 -12.04
N MET A 230 13.18 0.96 -11.41
CA MET A 230 13.05 -0.45 -11.76
C MET A 230 12.37 -0.66 -13.12
N PHE A 231 11.36 0.12 -13.49
CA PHE A 231 10.52 -0.15 -14.67
C PHE A 231 10.73 0.80 -15.85
N SER A 232 11.33 1.96 -15.66
CA SER A 232 11.55 2.90 -16.76
C SER A 232 12.56 2.34 -17.76
N THR A 233 12.23 2.46 -19.05
CA THR A 233 13.10 2.09 -20.16
C THR A 233 14.02 3.23 -20.61
N LEU A 234 13.92 4.40 -19.97
CA LEU A 234 14.80 5.54 -20.24
C LEU A 234 16.26 5.19 -19.87
N PRO A 235 17.25 5.74 -20.59
CA PRO A 235 18.65 5.60 -20.21
C PRO A 235 18.87 6.08 -18.78
N VAL A 236 19.57 5.29 -17.96
CA VAL A 236 19.77 5.57 -16.53
C VAL A 236 20.38 6.95 -16.28
N SER A 237 21.36 7.35 -17.09
CA SER A 237 22.00 8.67 -17.01
C SER A 237 21.05 9.83 -17.31
N TYR A 238 20.06 9.61 -18.18
CA TYR A 238 19.01 10.60 -18.42
C TYR A 238 18.00 10.58 -17.27
N LEU A 239 17.51 9.40 -16.88
CA LEU A 239 16.50 9.20 -15.84
C LEU A 239 16.93 9.82 -14.50
N LEU A 240 18.16 9.54 -14.08
CA LEU A 240 18.72 10.01 -12.82
C LEU A 240 19.41 11.37 -12.94
N GLY A 241 19.76 11.81 -14.15
CA GLY A 241 20.61 12.97 -14.39
C GLY A 241 22.11 12.64 -14.29
N GLY A 242 22.95 13.55 -14.80
CA GLY A 242 24.40 13.45 -14.71
C GLY A 242 24.92 13.67 -13.28
N ALA A 243 26.22 13.40 -13.08
CA ALA A 243 26.88 13.68 -11.80
C ALA A 243 26.76 15.16 -11.42
N SER A 244 26.47 15.43 -10.15
CA SER A 244 26.39 16.80 -9.66
C SER A 244 27.78 17.42 -9.54
N ASP A 245 27.92 18.63 -10.05
CA ASP A 245 29.04 19.52 -9.70
C ASP A 245 28.59 20.43 -8.56
N PHE A 246 28.88 20.02 -7.32
CA PHE A 246 28.38 20.65 -6.10
C PHE A 246 28.78 22.14 -6.00
N ALA A 247 30.01 22.47 -6.41
CA ALA A 247 30.54 23.84 -6.43
C ALA A 247 29.83 24.77 -7.42
N SER A 248 29.00 24.21 -8.28
CA SER A 248 28.24 24.92 -9.29
C SER A 248 26.76 25.12 -8.89
N LEU A 249 26.25 24.46 -7.85
CA LEU A 249 24.82 24.44 -7.51
C LEU A 249 24.34 25.73 -6.84
N ASP A 250 24.35 26.84 -7.57
CA ASP A 250 23.74 28.11 -7.17
C ASP A 250 22.19 28.04 -7.21
N LEU A 251 21.51 29.06 -6.72
CA LEU A 251 20.04 29.07 -6.65
C LEU A 251 19.38 28.95 -8.02
N ALA A 252 20.01 29.49 -9.08
CA ALA A 252 19.49 29.41 -10.44
C ALA A 252 19.63 28.00 -11.02
N ARG A 253 20.79 27.35 -10.83
CA ARG A 253 21.01 25.95 -11.22
C ARG A 253 20.10 25.00 -10.44
N LEU A 254 19.87 25.26 -9.15
CA LEU A 254 18.94 24.49 -8.33
C LEU A 254 17.48 24.64 -8.80
N ASP A 255 17.10 25.79 -9.38
CA ASP A 255 15.74 26.01 -9.89
C ASP A 255 15.48 25.37 -11.26
N ALA A 256 16.53 24.88 -11.93
CA ALA A 256 16.40 24.18 -13.19
C ALA A 256 15.51 22.93 -13.04
N THR A 257 14.88 22.51 -14.13
CA THR A 257 14.05 21.30 -14.12
C THR A 257 14.88 20.10 -13.64
N PRO A 258 14.44 19.37 -12.59
CA PRO A 258 15.17 18.20 -12.12
C PRO A 258 15.29 17.12 -13.19
N ALA A 259 16.17 16.15 -12.95
CA ALA A 259 16.18 14.92 -13.75
C ALA A 259 14.77 14.30 -13.78
N PRO A 260 14.38 13.57 -14.85
CA PRO A 260 13.02 13.05 -15.02
C PRO A 260 12.44 12.37 -13.78
N LEU A 261 13.22 11.50 -13.11
CA LEU A 261 12.77 10.84 -11.87
C LEU A 261 12.50 11.85 -10.74
N GLY A 262 13.32 12.89 -10.60
CA GLY A 262 13.12 13.95 -9.63
C GLY A 262 11.97 14.90 -10.00
N ALA A 263 11.72 15.13 -11.29
CA ALA A 263 10.71 16.09 -11.75
C ALA A 263 9.30 15.74 -11.27
N VAL A 264 9.00 14.44 -11.08
CA VAL A 264 7.70 14.00 -10.57
C VAL A 264 7.45 14.38 -9.10
N ALA A 265 8.51 14.65 -8.32
CA ALA A 265 8.38 15.18 -6.95
C ALA A 265 7.90 16.64 -6.92
N ALA A 266 7.91 17.35 -8.06
CA ALA A 266 7.35 18.69 -8.19
C ALA A 266 5.84 18.68 -8.57
N VAL A 267 5.27 17.50 -8.85
CA VAL A 267 3.87 17.37 -9.27
C VAL A 267 2.96 17.34 -8.05
N GLY A 268 2.11 18.36 -7.92
CA GLY A 268 1.17 18.47 -6.82
C GLY A 268 -0.01 17.49 -6.96
N THR A 269 -0.20 16.63 -5.96
CA THR A 269 -1.25 15.60 -5.94
C THR A 269 -2.66 16.16 -5.75
N THR A 270 -2.82 17.31 -5.10
CA THR A 270 -4.14 17.90 -4.78
C THR A 270 -4.98 18.20 -6.03
N SER A 271 -4.38 18.82 -7.06
CA SER A 271 -5.11 19.16 -8.29
C SER A 271 -5.53 17.91 -9.06
N ILE A 272 -4.67 16.89 -9.08
CA ILE A 272 -4.95 15.58 -9.69
C ILE A 272 -6.11 14.91 -8.95
N ALA A 273 -6.05 14.83 -7.62
CA ALA A 273 -7.13 14.23 -6.82
C ALA A 273 -8.47 14.95 -7.03
N VAL A 274 -8.48 16.29 -7.06
CA VAL A 274 -9.70 17.06 -7.34
C VAL A 274 -10.28 16.76 -8.72
N LYS A 275 -9.42 16.62 -9.73
CA LYS A 275 -9.82 16.25 -11.09
C LYS A 275 -10.41 14.84 -11.12
N LEU A 276 -9.76 13.85 -10.50
CA LEU A 276 -10.26 12.47 -10.44
C LEU A 276 -11.61 12.37 -9.73
N VAL A 277 -11.82 13.13 -8.64
CA VAL A 277 -13.13 13.23 -7.99
C VAL A 277 -14.19 13.81 -8.92
N SER A 278 -13.84 14.79 -9.75
CA SER A 278 -14.78 15.34 -10.75
C SER A 278 -15.09 14.38 -11.90
N GLU A 279 -14.18 13.45 -12.17
CA GLU A 279 -14.33 12.36 -13.15
C GLU A 279 -15.10 11.15 -12.57
N GLY A 280 -15.47 11.19 -11.29
CA GLY A 280 -16.27 10.14 -10.64
C GLY A 280 -15.47 8.92 -10.17
N VAL A 281 -14.14 9.04 -10.03
CA VAL A 281 -13.30 7.95 -9.48
C VAL A 281 -13.72 7.62 -8.06
N ASP A 282 -13.84 6.32 -7.75
CA ASP A 282 -14.21 5.86 -6.41
C ASP A 282 -13.18 6.29 -5.37
N GLY A 283 -13.63 6.56 -4.15
CA GLY A 283 -12.74 6.96 -3.05
C GLY A 283 -11.63 5.95 -2.78
N GLN A 284 -11.88 4.66 -2.96
CA GLN A 284 -10.93 3.57 -2.70
C GLN A 284 -9.77 3.57 -3.71
N GLU A 285 -10.02 4.08 -4.92
CA GLU A 285 -9.03 4.16 -6.00
C GLU A 285 -8.43 5.56 -6.13
N LEU A 286 -9.01 6.56 -5.45
CA LEU A 286 -8.64 7.95 -5.63
C LEU A 286 -7.15 8.19 -5.37
N TRP A 287 -6.61 7.65 -4.28
CA TRP A 287 -5.21 7.83 -3.94
C TRP A 287 -4.28 7.08 -4.90
N THR A 288 -4.58 5.81 -5.20
CA THR A 288 -3.74 5.01 -6.11
C THR A 288 -3.69 5.62 -7.51
N ASN A 289 -4.82 6.13 -8.00
CA ASN A 289 -4.91 6.79 -9.30
C ASN A 289 -4.24 8.17 -9.28
N THR A 290 -4.29 8.89 -8.15
CA THR A 290 -3.58 10.17 -7.97
C THR A 290 -2.08 9.97 -8.06
N VAL A 291 -1.53 9.01 -7.31
CA VAL A 291 -0.09 8.69 -7.33
C VAL A 291 0.33 8.17 -8.69
N SER A 292 -0.47 7.31 -9.31
CA SER A 292 -0.20 6.80 -10.65
C SER A 292 -0.07 7.93 -11.68
N LYS A 293 -1.02 8.86 -11.71
CA LYS A 293 -0.96 10.04 -12.60
C LYS A 293 0.22 10.97 -12.26
N ALA A 294 0.49 11.21 -10.98
CA ALA A 294 1.55 12.14 -10.58
C ALA A 294 2.96 11.59 -10.87
N ILE A 295 3.18 10.30 -10.61
CA ILE A 295 4.52 9.69 -10.53
C ILE A 295 4.82 8.79 -11.73
N LEU A 296 3.86 7.98 -12.18
CA LEU A 296 4.09 6.93 -13.18
C LEU A 296 3.70 7.34 -14.60
N GLU A 297 2.75 8.27 -14.76
CA GLU A 297 2.27 8.72 -16.06
C GLU A 297 3.38 9.31 -16.96
N PRO A 298 4.29 10.15 -16.45
CA PRO A 298 5.40 10.70 -17.25
C PRO A 298 6.33 9.64 -17.87
N PHE A 299 6.30 8.41 -17.36
CA PHE A 299 7.11 7.29 -17.84
C PHE A 299 6.28 6.24 -18.61
N GLY A 300 4.98 6.47 -18.82
CA GLY A 300 4.09 5.48 -19.44
C GLY A 300 3.83 4.23 -18.58
N LEU A 301 4.04 4.34 -17.26
CA LEU A 301 3.93 3.25 -16.28
C LEU A 301 2.60 3.27 -15.50
N HIS A 302 1.68 4.16 -15.85
CA HIS A 302 0.44 4.43 -15.12
C HIS A 302 -0.74 3.48 -15.47
N ASP A 303 -0.52 2.51 -16.35
CA ASP A 303 -1.57 1.61 -16.85
C ASP A 303 -2.14 0.72 -15.74
N THR A 304 -3.36 1.01 -15.33
CA THR A 304 -4.07 0.29 -14.26
C THR A 304 -4.55 -1.09 -14.68
N ASP A 305 -4.65 -1.36 -15.98
CA ASP A 305 -5.10 -2.63 -16.55
C ASP A 305 -3.92 -3.55 -16.93
N SER A 306 -2.70 -3.13 -16.61
CA SER A 306 -1.50 -3.93 -16.83
C SER A 306 -1.21 -4.88 -15.68
N TYR A 307 -0.80 -6.10 -16.01
CA TYR A 307 -0.24 -7.06 -15.06
C TYR A 307 1.25 -6.77 -14.81
N MET A 308 1.79 -7.30 -13.72
CA MET A 308 3.23 -7.36 -13.51
C MET A 308 3.76 -8.78 -13.69
N ALA A 309 5.03 -8.89 -14.10
CA ALA A 309 5.80 -10.12 -14.10
C ALA A 309 7.27 -9.83 -13.78
N ALA A 310 8.01 -10.87 -13.36
CA ALA A 310 9.42 -10.76 -12.98
C ALA A 310 10.32 -10.27 -14.13
N ASP A 311 10.08 -10.79 -15.32
CA ASP A 311 10.82 -10.51 -16.55
C ASP A 311 10.02 -11.00 -17.77
N GLN A 312 10.58 -10.83 -18.97
CA GLN A 312 9.91 -11.22 -20.22
C GLN A 312 9.73 -12.74 -20.35
N HIS A 313 10.64 -13.54 -19.80
CA HIS A 313 10.51 -15.00 -19.80
C HIS A 313 9.34 -15.45 -18.91
N ALA A 314 9.15 -14.79 -17.76
CA ALA A 314 7.99 -15.01 -16.91
C ALA A 314 6.67 -14.67 -17.63
N VAL A 315 6.63 -13.59 -18.43
CA VAL A 315 5.46 -13.23 -19.25
C VAL A 315 5.13 -14.34 -20.26
N GLU A 316 6.14 -14.88 -20.94
CA GLU A 316 5.98 -15.98 -21.90
C GLU A 316 5.42 -17.24 -21.23
N GLU A 317 5.96 -17.62 -20.07
CA GLU A 317 5.48 -18.75 -19.28
C GLU A 317 4.07 -18.55 -18.72
N ILE A 318 3.72 -17.34 -18.28
CA ILE A 318 2.36 -16.99 -17.85
C ILE A 318 1.39 -17.15 -19.01
N ARG A 319 1.70 -16.61 -20.19
CA ARG A 319 0.85 -16.71 -21.40
C ARG A 319 0.73 -18.14 -21.91
N ARG A 320 1.79 -18.94 -21.82
CA ARG A 320 1.77 -20.36 -22.19
C ARG A 320 0.78 -21.15 -21.33
N ARG A 321 0.74 -20.88 -20.02
CA ARG A 321 -0.19 -21.51 -19.08
C ARG A 321 -1.59 -20.91 -19.12
N ASN A 322 -1.72 -19.65 -19.54
CA ASN A 322 -2.95 -18.88 -19.58
C ASN A 322 -3.15 -18.26 -20.97
N PRO A 323 -3.58 -19.04 -21.98
CA PRO A 323 -3.77 -18.53 -23.34
C PRO A 323 -4.73 -17.34 -23.45
N GLN A 324 -5.66 -17.20 -22.50
CA GLN A 324 -6.57 -16.05 -22.38
C GLN A 324 -5.85 -14.73 -22.10
N LEU A 325 -4.62 -14.76 -21.55
CA LEU A 325 -3.79 -13.57 -21.29
C LEU A 325 -2.86 -13.22 -22.47
N ARG A 326 -3.06 -13.83 -23.65
CA ARG A 326 -2.19 -13.61 -24.82
C ARG A 326 -2.09 -12.15 -25.24
N SER A 327 -3.18 -11.40 -25.18
CA SER A 327 -3.24 -9.96 -25.49
C SER A 327 -3.10 -9.06 -24.27
N ALA A 328 -3.00 -9.63 -23.06
CA ALA A 328 -2.86 -8.85 -21.85
C ALA A 328 -1.50 -8.14 -21.83
N ARG A 329 -1.49 -6.90 -21.33
CA ARG A 329 -0.26 -6.12 -21.15
C ARG A 329 0.43 -6.54 -19.86
N PHE A 330 1.74 -6.68 -19.92
CA PHE A 330 2.60 -6.91 -18.77
C PHE A 330 3.65 -5.81 -18.68
N LEU A 331 3.85 -5.30 -17.47
CA LEU A 331 5.02 -4.51 -17.11
C LEU A 331 6.04 -5.43 -16.43
N THR A 332 7.29 -5.31 -16.84
CA THR A 332 8.42 -6.00 -16.24
C THR A 332 9.51 -4.99 -15.89
N PRO A 333 10.31 -5.22 -14.84
CA PRO A 333 11.50 -4.43 -14.60
C PRO A 333 12.39 -4.34 -15.84
N ALA A 334 13.06 -3.20 -16.01
CA ALA A 334 14.05 -2.97 -17.04
C ALA A 334 15.25 -3.93 -16.86
N PRO A 335 15.97 -4.27 -17.95
CA PRO A 335 17.18 -5.07 -17.86
C PRO A 335 18.25 -4.42 -16.95
N ASN A 336 19.14 -5.25 -16.39
CA ASN A 336 20.24 -4.82 -15.50
C ASN A 336 19.78 -4.11 -14.22
N ARG A 337 18.56 -4.38 -13.77
CA ARG A 337 18.04 -3.97 -12.46
C ARG A 337 18.20 -5.11 -11.44
N PRO A 338 18.16 -4.80 -10.13
CA PRO A 338 18.11 -5.81 -9.08
C PRO A 338 17.01 -6.84 -9.35
N LYS A 339 17.29 -8.12 -9.06
CA LYS A 339 16.39 -9.24 -9.41
C LYS A 339 15.15 -9.28 -8.54
N THR A 340 15.27 -8.82 -7.30
CA THR A 340 14.16 -8.78 -6.34
C THR A 340 13.76 -7.33 -6.09
N PHE A 341 12.47 -7.04 -6.19
CA PHE A 341 11.94 -5.71 -5.87
C PHE A 341 10.68 -5.79 -5.02
N VAL A 342 10.75 -5.34 -3.78
CA VAL A 342 9.63 -5.38 -2.83
C VAL A 342 9.13 -3.97 -2.57
N MET A 343 7.92 -3.68 -3.02
CA MET A 343 7.15 -2.52 -2.57
C MET A 343 6.36 -2.94 -1.33
N SER A 344 6.70 -2.39 -0.18
CA SER A 344 6.02 -2.72 1.08
C SER A 344 4.70 -1.95 1.20
N GLY A 345 3.65 -2.68 1.57
CA GLY A 345 2.35 -2.18 2.00
C GLY A 345 1.92 -2.84 3.32
N ALA A 346 0.77 -2.43 3.83
CA ALA A 346 0.12 -3.07 4.97
C ALA A 346 -1.15 -3.80 4.50
N LEU A 347 -1.30 -5.06 4.89
CA LEU A 347 -2.57 -5.77 4.85
C LEU A 347 -3.26 -5.49 6.19
N LEU A 348 -4.24 -4.57 6.17
CA LEU A 348 -4.97 -4.14 7.37
C LEU A 348 -6.00 -5.20 7.78
N ALA A 349 -7.15 -4.78 8.32
CA ALA A 349 -8.25 -5.70 8.59
C ALA A 349 -9.17 -5.91 7.36
N PRO A 350 -9.87 -7.06 7.29
CA PRO A 350 -10.97 -7.24 6.34
C PRO A 350 -12.00 -6.12 6.46
N THR A 351 -12.69 -5.82 5.36
CA THR A 351 -13.74 -4.80 5.32
C THR A 351 -14.81 -5.09 6.39
N GLY A 352 -15.09 -4.09 7.24
CA GLY A 352 -16.01 -4.21 8.36
C GLY A 352 -15.38 -4.65 9.69
N TYR A 353 -14.06 -4.84 9.72
CA TYR A 353 -13.29 -5.13 10.93
C TYR A 353 -12.25 -4.03 11.21
N THR A 354 -11.83 -3.92 12.47
CA THR A 354 -10.86 -2.92 12.92
C THR A 354 -9.43 -3.43 12.78
N ALA A 355 -8.55 -2.60 12.21
CA ALA A 355 -7.11 -2.85 12.14
C ALA A 355 -6.45 -2.55 13.50
N THR A 356 -5.72 -3.52 14.02
CA THR A 356 -5.01 -3.42 15.30
C THR A 356 -3.61 -4.04 15.20
N LYS A 357 -2.75 -3.75 16.17
CA LYS A 357 -1.40 -4.34 16.25
C LYS A 357 -1.39 -5.86 16.37
N GLU A 358 -2.53 -6.46 16.72
CA GLU A 358 -2.73 -7.90 16.81
C GLU A 358 -3.24 -8.54 15.52
N ASN A 359 -3.49 -7.80 14.43
CA ASN A 359 -4.03 -8.39 13.20
C ASN A 359 -3.54 -7.82 11.88
N VAL A 360 -2.77 -6.74 11.90
CA VAL A 360 -2.18 -6.14 10.70
C VAL A 360 -0.84 -6.81 10.35
N VAL A 361 -0.65 -7.14 9.08
CA VAL A 361 0.58 -7.78 8.60
C VAL A 361 1.16 -7.04 7.40
N SER A 362 2.42 -7.32 7.05
CA SER A 362 3.04 -6.77 5.85
C SER A 362 2.37 -7.35 4.59
N LEU A 363 2.02 -6.50 3.63
CA LEU A 363 1.76 -6.89 2.25
C LEU A 363 3.01 -6.58 1.43
N GLN A 364 3.70 -7.61 0.94
CA GLN A 364 4.85 -7.41 0.07
C GLN A 364 4.38 -7.55 -1.37
N MET A 365 4.58 -6.48 -2.15
CA MET A 365 4.15 -6.39 -3.53
C MET A 365 5.39 -6.37 -4.43
N SER A 366 5.61 -7.44 -5.19
CA SER A 366 6.73 -7.58 -6.10
C SER A 366 6.21 -7.90 -7.51
N PRO A 367 6.99 -7.67 -8.59
CA PRO A 367 6.52 -7.98 -9.94
C PRO A 367 6.30 -9.47 -10.18
N ASP A 368 6.96 -10.33 -9.40
CA ASP A 368 6.85 -11.79 -9.48
C ASP A 368 5.73 -12.35 -8.59
N PHE A 369 5.69 -11.94 -7.32
CA PHE A 369 4.78 -12.45 -6.31
C PHE A 369 4.23 -11.34 -5.37
N ILE A 370 2.96 -11.47 -4.98
CA ILE A 370 2.30 -10.59 -4.00
C ILE A 370 1.70 -11.44 -2.89
N GLY A 371 1.82 -10.97 -1.64
CA GLY A 371 1.26 -11.65 -0.48
C GLY A 371 1.89 -11.24 0.83
N SER A 372 1.62 -12.02 1.87
CA SER A 372 2.12 -11.82 3.22
C SER A 372 2.80 -13.11 3.69
N PRO A 373 4.12 -13.11 3.94
CA PRO A 373 4.83 -14.30 4.35
C PRO A 373 4.58 -14.59 5.83
N PHE A 374 4.71 -15.86 6.20
CA PHE A 374 4.56 -16.37 7.57
C PHE A 374 3.16 -16.15 8.17
N TYR A 375 2.85 -16.88 9.24
CA TYR A 375 1.65 -16.63 10.03
C TYR A 375 2.09 -15.90 11.30
N PRO A 376 1.48 -14.77 11.67
CA PRO A 376 1.87 -14.04 12.88
C PRO A 376 1.83 -14.95 14.11
N ASN A 377 2.95 -15.04 14.84
CA ASN A 377 3.10 -15.92 15.99
C ASN A 377 2.75 -17.41 15.72
N ASP A 378 2.88 -17.85 14.47
CA ASP A 378 2.45 -19.16 14.00
C ASP A 378 0.98 -19.47 14.34
N GLY A 379 0.10 -18.46 14.36
CA GLY A 379 -1.27 -18.57 14.87
C GLY A 379 -2.29 -17.73 14.11
N PRO A 380 -3.59 -17.93 14.40
CA PRO A 380 -4.63 -17.03 13.93
C PRO A 380 -4.60 -15.71 14.70
N VAL A 381 -5.08 -14.65 14.06
CA VAL A 381 -5.19 -13.29 14.61
C VAL A 381 -6.63 -12.92 14.95
N PRO A 382 -6.88 -12.07 15.96
CA PRO A 382 -8.21 -11.58 16.31
C PRO A 382 -8.71 -10.47 15.37
N TYR A 383 -9.96 -10.57 14.94
CA TYR A 383 -10.67 -9.54 14.21
C TYR A 383 -11.93 -9.10 14.96
N VAL A 384 -12.00 -7.80 15.28
CA VAL A 384 -13.14 -7.17 15.96
C VAL A 384 -14.01 -6.45 14.93
N SER A 385 -15.31 -6.76 14.93
CA SER A 385 -16.27 -6.17 13.99
C SER A 385 -16.58 -4.72 14.34
N GLN A 386 -16.65 -3.84 13.34
CA GLN A 386 -17.01 -2.43 13.50
C GLN A 386 -18.51 -2.21 13.74
N LYS A 387 -19.38 -3.18 13.40
CA LYS A 387 -20.85 -3.00 13.44
C LYS A 387 -21.51 -3.35 14.78
N GLN A 388 -20.81 -4.00 15.70
CA GLN A 388 -21.41 -4.50 16.95
C GLN A 388 -20.63 -3.98 18.16
N ARG A 389 -21.35 -3.30 19.07
CA ARG A 389 -20.82 -2.54 20.21
C ARG A 389 -20.24 -3.42 21.33
N TYR A 390 -20.49 -4.73 21.30
CA TYR A 390 -20.01 -5.74 22.25
C TYR A 390 -19.74 -7.05 21.50
N ASN A 391 -18.53 -7.28 21.00
CA ASN A 391 -18.20 -8.53 20.32
C ASN A 391 -16.90 -9.14 20.83
N GLU A 392 -16.95 -10.45 21.10
CA GLU A 392 -15.75 -11.27 21.18
C GLU A 392 -15.01 -11.26 19.84
N PRO A 393 -13.67 -11.18 19.83
CA PRO A 393 -12.89 -11.20 18.60
C PRO A 393 -13.05 -12.54 17.87
N ARG A 394 -13.31 -12.49 16.55
CA ARG A 394 -13.26 -13.68 15.70
C ARG A 394 -11.82 -13.97 15.34
N LYS A 395 -11.38 -15.23 15.46
CA LYS A 395 -10.05 -15.64 15.03
C LYS A 395 -10.04 -15.92 13.52
N GLY A 396 -9.09 -15.33 12.80
CA GLY A 396 -8.86 -15.56 11.37
C GLY A 396 -7.40 -15.89 11.10
N VAL A 397 -7.12 -16.59 10.00
CA VAL A 397 -5.74 -16.87 9.55
C VAL A 397 -5.36 -15.82 8.51
N VAL A 398 -4.14 -15.29 8.61
CA VAL A 398 -3.56 -14.33 7.67
C VAL A 398 -2.11 -14.72 7.40
N GLY A 399 -1.63 -14.48 6.19
CA GLY A 399 -0.26 -14.76 5.78
C GLY A 399 -0.05 -16.15 5.18
N GLY A 400 1.15 -16.69 5.39
CA GLY A 400 1.56 -18.02 4.96
C GLY A 400 2.15 -18.12 3.56
N GLY A 401 2.26 -17.02 2.82
CA GLY A 401 2.92 -17.03 1.52
C GLY A 401 2.42 -16.03 0.49
N PHE A 402 2.62 -16.39 -0.77
CA PHE A 402 2.46 -15.51 -1.93
C PHE A 402 1.74 -16.17 -3.09
N VAL A 403 1.12 -15.35 -3.94
CA VAL A 403 0.55 -15.72 -5.24
C VAL A 403 1.30 -14.97 -6.34
N GLU A 404 1.50 -15.58 -7.51
CA GLU A 404 2.07 -14.86 -8.67
C GLU A 404 1.26 -13.57 -8.91
N SER A 405 1.96 -12.45 -9.12
CA SER A 405 1.35 -11.11 -9.05
C SER A 405 0.17 -10.90 -9.98
N PHE A 406 0.18 -11.55 -11.16
CA PHE A 406 -0.90 -11.45 -12.14
C PHE A 406 -2.22 -12.10 -11.70
N ALA A 407 -2.18 -12.98 -10.70
CA ALA A 407 -3.35 -13.69 -10.16
C ALA A 407 -3.72 -13.28 -8.73
N PHE A 408 -2.93 -12.41 -8.09
CA PHE A 408 -3.27 -11.85 -6.79
C PHE A 408 -4.55 -11.01 -6.87
N GLY A 409 -5.38 -11.04 -5.82
CA GLY A 409 -6.73 -10.48 -5.84
C GLY A 409 -7.80 -11.45 -6.35
N GLY A 410 -7.39 -12.65 -6.77
CA GLY A 410 -8.28 -13.72 -7.20
C GLY A 410 -8.86 -14.53 -6.03
N GLY A 411 -9.93 -15.28 -6.31
CA GLY A 411 -10.56 -16.17 -5.33
C GLY A 411 -9.64 -17.32 -4.89
N ALA A 412 -9.85 -17.81 -3.67
CA ALA A 412 -9.10 -18.94 -3.14
C ALA A 412 -9.33 -20.22 -3.96
N PRO A 413 -8.31 -21.08 -4.15
CA PRO A 413 -8.43 -22.32 -4.92
C PRO A 413 -9.35 -23.32 -4.23
N GLU A 414 -10.17 -24.02 -5.02
CA GLU A 414 -10.99 -25.14 -4.51
C GLU A 414 -10.13 -26.31 -4.03
N ASP A 415 -8.92 -26.51 -4.56
CA ASP A 415 -8.00 -27.59 -4.18
C ASP A 415 -6.55 -27.15 -4.04
N PHE A 416 -5.91 -27.56 -2.93
CA PHE A 416 -4.56 -27.13 -2.56
C PHE A 416 -3.72 -28.36 -2.21
N ARG A 417 -2.83 -28.79 -3.12
CA ARG A 417 -1.93 -29.96 -2.93
C ARG A 417 -0.48 -29.56 -3.28
N GLY A 418 0.49 -29.77 -2.38
CA GLY A 418 1.94 -29.55 -2.63
C GLY A 418 2.54 -28.25 -2.07
N SER A 419 3.87 -28.09 -2.13
CA SER A 419 4.67 -27.00 -1.49
C SER A 419 4.91 -25.76 -2.36
N GLU A 420 4.84 -25.91 -3.69
CA GLU A 420 4.74 -24.85 -4.71
C GLU A 420 3.87 -25.42 -5.84
N ALA A 421 2.56 -25.17 -5.79
CA ALA A 421 1.64 -25.74 -6.76
C ALA A 421 1.25 -24.66 -7.77
N GLU A 422 1.32 -25.02 -9.06
CA GLU A 422 0.51 -24.35 -10.06
C GLU A 422 -0.96 -24.73 -9.78
N LEU A 423 -1.76 -23.73 -9.43
CA LEU A 423 -3.15 -23.88 -9.06
C LEU A 423 -4.04 -23.15 -10.04
N PHE A 424 -5.26 -23.66 -10.18
CA PHE A 424 -6.33 -22.94 -10.86
C PHE A 424 -7.01 -22.01 -9.84
N LEU A 425 -6.91 -20.72 -10.07
CA LEU A 425 -7.45 -19.65 -9.23
C LEU A 425 -8.54 -18.92 -10.00
N ALA A 426 -9.58 -18.44 -9.33
CA ALA A 426 -10.47 -17.47 -9.98
C ALA A 426 -9.64 -16.21 -10.30
N ALA A 427 -9.75 -15.69 -11.53
CA ALA A 427 -9.06 -14.46 -11.91
C ALA A 427 -9.46 -13.29 -10.99
N PRO A 428 -8.55 -12.35 -10.71
CA PRO A 428 -8.92 -11.14 -9.98
C PRO A 428 -9.87 -10.28 -10.82
N ARG A 429 -10.72 -9.49 -10.15
CA ARG A 429 -11.64 -8.55 -10.82
C ARG A 429 -10.90 -7.53 -11.69
N GLU A 430 -9.72 -7.15 -11.25
CA GLU A 430 -8.80 -6.23 -11.91
C GLU A 430 -7.35 -6.68 -11.65
N PRO A 431 -6.41 -6.40 -12.56
CA PRO A 431 -4.99 -6.64 -12.34
C PRO A 431 -4.48 -5.91 -11.09
N PHE A 432 -3.64 -6.56 -10.29
CA PHE A 432 -2.84 -5.85 -9.30
C PHE A 432 -1.66 -5.17 -9.99
N SER A 433 -1.93 -4.03 -10.61
CA SER A 433 -0.99 -3.28 -11.44
C SER A 433 0.13 -2.61 -10.63
N LEU A 434 1.17 -2.16 -11.34
CA LEU A 434 2.24 -1.32 -10.76
C LEU A 434 1.65 -0.05 -10.12
N SER A 435 0.68 0.58 -10.79
CA SER A 435 -0.09 1.73 -10.28
C SER A 435 -0.70 1.45 -8.91
N LYS A 436 -1.37 0.30 -8.76
CA LYS A 436 -1.97 -0.11 -7.49
C LYS A 436 -0.90 -0.38 -6.43
N ALA A 437 0.18 -1.08 -6.77
CA ALA A 437 1.26 -1.40 -5.84
C ALA A 437 1.97 -0.14 -5.29
N VAL A 438 2.34 0.81 -6.16
CA VAL A 438 2.99 2.07 -5.77
C VAL A 438 2.03 2.96 -4.97
N GLY A 439 0.76 3.00 -5.38
CA GLY A 439 -0.29 3.73 -4.67
C GLY A 439 -0.55 3.18 -3.26
N VAL A 440 -0.72 1.86 -3.12
CA VAL A 440 -0.87 1.18 -1.82
C VAL A 440 0.34 1.43 -0.94
N SER A 441 1.55 1.26 -1.48
CA SER A 441 2.80 1.50 -0.75
C SER A 441 2.95 2.93 -0.24
N SER A 442 2.13 3.89 -0.70
CA SER A 442 2.14 5.29 -0.28
C SER A 442 0.83 5.77 0.39
N ALA A 443 -0.08 4.85 0.73
CA ALA A 443 -1.43 5.17 1.21
C ALA A 443 -1.50 5.42 2.73
N GLY A 444 -0.65 6.32 3.25
CA GLY A 444 -0.37 6.47 4.69
C GLY A 444 -1.60 6.67 5.59
N VAL A 445 -2.61 7.37 5.09
CA VAL A 445 -3.86 7.67 5.81
C VAL A 445 -4.80 6.47 5.94
N SER A 446 -4.57 5.38 5.20
CA SER A 446 -5.51 4.25 5.12
C SER A 446 -5.69 3.54 6.45
N ALA A 447 -4.61 3.41 7.25
CA ALA A 447 -4.68 2.76 8.55
C ALA A 447 -5.47 3.60 9.57
N ALA A 448 -5.17 4.89 9.69
CA ALA A 448 -5.86 5.80 10.62
C ALA A 448 -7.38 5.83 10.35
N VAL A 449 -7.76 5.85 9.07
CA VAL A 449 -9.16 5.85 8.63
C VAL A 449 -9.91 4.57 9.05
N THR A 450 -9.24 3.43 9.21
CA THR A 450 -9.88 2.19 9.69
C THR A 450 -10.08 2.12 11.21
N GLN A 451 -9.37 2.98 11.97
CA GLN A 451 -9.42 3.02 13.43
C GLN A 451 -10.40 4.07 13.98
N ILE A 452 -10.74 5.10 13.20
CA ILE A 452 -11.62 6.20 13.64
C ILE A 452 -13.10 5.85 13.36
N PRO A 453 -13.96 5.67 14.39
CA PRO A 453 -15.38 5.37 14.20
C PRO A 453 -16.18 6.65 13.89
N LEU A 454 -16.14 7.12 12.63
CA LEU A 454 -16.94 8.27 12.24
C LEU A 454 -18.44 7.91 12.15
N HIS A 455 -19.21 8.35 13.15
CA HIS A 455 -20.68 8.36 13.10
C HIS A 455 -21.13 9.60 12.31
N GLY A 456 -21.58 9.42 11.06
CA GLY A 456 -22.08 10.50 10.21
C GLY A 456 -22.08 10.15 8.72
N SER A 457 -22.68 11.01 7.89
CA SER A 457 -22.92 10.86 6.45
C SER A 457 -21.66 10.92 5.55
N VAL A 458 -20.47 10.68 6.12
CA VAL A 458 -19.19 10.65 5.42
C VAL A 458 -18.46 9.36 5.80
N ASN A 459 -18.61 8.33 4.97
CA ASN A 459 -17.90 7.06 5.15
C ASN A 459 -16.45 7.17 4.63
N VAL A 460 -15.54 7.67 5.46
CA VAL A 460 -14.11 7.76 5.12
C VAL A 460 -13.44 6.40 4.92
N ALA A 461 -13.99 5.30 5.47
CA ALA A 461 -13.49 3.96 5.22
C ALA A 461 -13.56 3.56 3.73
N ASN A 462 -14.29 4.35 2.91
CA ASN A 462 -14.29 4.25 1.46
C ASN A 462 -13.08 4.94 0.79
N LEU A 463 -12.02 5.31 1.52
CA LEU A 463 -10.81 5.93 0.98
C LEU A 463 -9.60 4.99 0.96
N SER A 464 -9.65 3.88 1.70
CA SER A 464 -8.57 2.89 1.72
C SER A 464 -8.62 2.04 0.44
N PRO A 465 -7.49 1.83 -0.26
CA PRO A 465 -7.43 0.86 -1.34
C PRO A 465 -7.82 -0.53 -0.84
N ARG A 466 -8.44 -1.33 -1.71
CA ARG A 466 -8.90 -2.68 -1.34
C ARG A 466 -8.44 -3.74 -2.33
N SER A 467 -8.30 -4.96 -1.84
CA SER A 467 -8.10 -6.14 -2.67
C SER A 467 -8.61 -7.38 -1.96
N ASP A 468 -9.08 -8.36 -2.73
CA ASP A 468 -9.42 -9.66 -2.18
C ASP A 468 -8.15 -10.41 -1.80
N TYR A 469 -8.18 -11.03 -0.63
CA TYR A 469 -7.05 -11.75 -0.08
C TYR A 469 -7.55 -13.02 0.63
N TRP A 470 -6.72 -14.06 0.57
CA TRP A 470 -6.90 -15.30 1.34
C TRP A 470 -5.53 -15.75 1.85
N ALA A 471 -5.52 -16.30 3.06
CA ALA A 471 -4.30 -16.86 3.64
C ALA A 471 -3.93 -18.17 2.96
N ILE A 472 -2.63 -18.38 2.72
CA ILE A 472 -2.15 -19.59 2.08
C ILE A 472 -2.32 -20.77 3.06
N PRO A 473 -2.96 -21.89 2.66
CA PRO A 473 -3.17 -23.03 3.56
C PRO A 473 -1.88 -23.74 3.97
N SER A 474 -1.90 -24.38 5.14
CA SER A 474 -0.86 -25.29 5.63
C SER A 474 -1.48 -26.56 6.22
N GLU A 475 -0.65 -27.53 6.63
CA GLU A 475 -1.15 -28.70 7.37
C GLU A 475 -1.85 -28.28 8.68
N ARG A 476 -1.42 -27.17 9.27
CA ARG A 476 -1.98 -26.62 10.52
C ARG A 476 -3.23 -25.77 10.29
N PHE A 477 -3.30 -25.07 9.16
CA PHE A 477 -4.39 -24.15 8.83
C PHE A 477 -5.05 -24.56 7.53
N GLY A 478 -6.32 -24.98 7.61
CA GLY A 478 -7.11 -25.38 6.45
C GLY A 478 -7.35 -24.26 5.43
N LYS A 479 -8.12 -24.57 4.39
CA LYS A 479 -8.48 -23.61 3.35
C LYS A 479 -9.19 -22.38 3.95
N ALA A 480 -8.81 -21.19 3.50
CA ALA A 480 -9.46 -19.93 3.84
C ALA A 480 -10.22 -19.39 2.63
N SER A 481 -11.43 -18.87 2.84
CA SER A 481 -12.16 -18.14 1.82
C SER A 481 -11.52 -16.77 1.58
N ALA A 482 -11.56 -16.30 0.34
CA ALA A 482 -11.17 -14.92 0.03
C ALA A 482 -12.10 -13.92 0.72
N SER A 483 -11.52 -12.84 1.24
CA SER A 483 -12.23 -11.71 1.83
C SER A 483 -11.61 -10.42 1.33
N THR A 484 -12.39 -9.35 1.22
CA THR A 484 -11.88 -8.04 0.81
C THR A 484 -11.19 -7.34 1.96
N TYR A 485 -9.88 -7.10 1.84
CA TYR A 485 -9.07 -6.40 2.83
C TYR A 485 -8.90 -4.92 2.47
N ASN A 486 -8.83 -4.07 3.50
CA ASN A 486 -8.27 -2.73 3.35
C ASN A 486 -6.75 -2.83 3.30
N LEU A 487 -6.15 -2.05 2.41
CA LEU A 487 -4.71 -1.97 2.22
C LEU A 487 -4.20 -0.61 2.70
N GLY A 488 -2.96 -0.57 3.17
CA GLY A 488 -2.30 0.64 3.65
C GLY A 488 -0.85 0.76 3.18
N ASP A 489 -0.23 1.88 3.56
CA ASP A 489 1.18 2.17 3.33
C ASP A 489 2.04 1.16 4.09
N GLY A 490 3.20 0.82 3.53
CA GLY A 490 4.18 -0.01 4.24
C GLY A 490 4.59 0.63 5.56
N GLY A 491 4.66 1.96 5.63
CA GLY A 491 4.98 2.74 6.82
C GLY A 491 4.02 2.54 7.99
N ASN A 492 2.81 2.04 7.75
CA ASN A 492 1.89 1.66 8.84
C ASN A 492 2.43 0.47 9.66
N VAL A 493 3.27 -0.40 9.07
CA VAL A 493 3.85 -1.58 9.75
C VAL A 493 5.37 -1.62 9.75
N ASP A 494 6.01 -1.03 8.74
CA ASP A 494 7.46 -1.00 8.55
C ASP A 494 7.81 0.08 7.52
N ASN A 495 8.19 1.27 7.98
CA ASN A 495 8.64 2.34 7.08
C ASN A 495 10.06 2.12 6.54
N SER A 496 10.76 1.05 6.93
CA SER A 496 12.16 0.82 6.55
C SER A 496 12.35 0.00 5.27
N GLY A 497 11.51 -1.01 5.06
CA GLY A 497 11.75 -2.06 4.07
C GLY A 497 12.82 -3.08 4.50
N VAL A 498 13.43 -2.93 5.68
CA VAL A 498 14.47 -3.85 6.19
C VAL A 498 13.87 -5.18 6.63
N LEU A 499 12.66 -5.20 7.19
CA LEU A 499 12.06 -6.45 7.67
C LEU A 499 11.88 -7.47 6.55
N ALA A 500 11.44 -7.02 5.37
CA ALA A 500 11.30 -7.87 4.18
C ALA A 500 12.64 -8.50 3.73
N MET A 501 13.75 -7.77 3.93
CA MET A 501 15.09 -8.27 3.60
C MET A 501 15.65 -9.21 4.67
N LEU A 502 15.36 -8.96 5.95
CA LEU A 502 15.73 -9.86 7.05
C LEU A 502 14.98 -11.20 6.97
N GLN A 503 13.71 -11.19 6.57
CA GLN A 503 12.96 -12.41 6.28
C GLN A 503 13.61 -13.26 5.18
N ARG A 504 14.21 -12.61 4.17
CA ARG A 504 15.00 -13.23 3.10
C ARG A 504 16.44 -13.55 3.50
N ARG A 505 16.81 -13.31 4.76
CA ARG A 505 18.15 -13.51 5.34
C ARG A 505 19.26 -12.77 4.61
N ALA A 506 18.97 -11.56 4.11
CA ALA A 506 19.98 -10.68 3.54
C ALA A 506 21.16 -10.50 4.51
N LYS A 507 22.39 -10.50 3.97
CA LYS A 507 23.63 -10.40 4.76
C LYS A 507 24.19 -8.98 4.80
N ARG A 508 23.83 -8.17 3.81
CA ARG A 508 24.28 -6.79 3.64
C ARG A 508 23.09 -5.91 3.27
N VAL A 509 22.76 -4.95 4.11
CA VAL A 509 21.64 -4.03 3.88
C VAL A 509 22.15 -2.59 3.92
N VAL A 510 21.86 -1.82 2.87
CA VAL A 510 21.94 -0.35 2.94
C VAL A 510 20.55 0.14 3.30
N TRP A 511 20.39 0.72 4.48
CA TRP A 511 19.14 1.29 4.95
C TRP A 511 19.17 2.80 4.81
N VAL A 512 18.48 3.30 3.78
CA VAL A 512 18.30 4.73 3.52
C VAL A 512 17.10 5.22 4.33
N ILE A 513 17.38 5.95 5.41
CA ILE A 513 16.42 6.51 6.35
C ILE A 513 16.09 7.94 5.91
N ASN A 514 15.05 8.08 5.10
CA ASN A 514 14.51 9.32 4.55
C ASN A 514 13.62 10.05 5.57
N SER A 515 14.12 10.20 6.81
CA SER A 515 13.36 10.72 7.95
C SER A 515 13.03 12.22 7.81
N GLY A 516 11.85 12.60 8.32
CA GLY A 516 11.47 13.99 8.55
C GLY A 516 11.87 14.50 9.94
N VAL A 517 12.57 13.67 10.71
CA VAL A 517 12.96 13.88 12.08
C VAL A 517 14.48 13.99 12.12
N THR A 518 15.01 14.96 12.85
CA THR A 518 16.45 15.12 13.07
C THR A 518 16.97 14.00 13.98
N LEU A 519 18.28 13.78 13.98
CA LEU A 519 18.93 13.07 15.07
C LEU A 519 18.59 13.73 16.42
N PRO A 520 18.50 12.94 17.51
CA PRO A 520 18.14 13.49 18.82
C PRO A 520 19.13 14.58 19.26
N GLU A 521 18.65 15.59 19.98
CA GLU A 521 19.47 16.72 20.44
C GLU A 521 20.51 16.35 21.52
N PRO A 522 20.17 15.56 22.58
CA PRO A 522 21.18 15.23 23.58
C PRO A 522 22.32 14.40 22.98
N ASP A 523 23.57 14.67 23.40
CA ASP A 523 24.73 13.92 22.91
C ASP A 523 24.65 12.47 23.38
N MET A 524 24.28 11.55 22.48
CA MET A 524 24.10 10.14 22.81
C MET A 524 25.41 9.52 23.26
N CYS A 525 26.57 10.07 22.90
CA CYS A 525 27.87 9.57 23.31
C CYS A 525 28.15 9.63 24.82
N VAL A 526 27.43 10.45 25.59
CA VAL A 526 27.60 10.53 27.05
C VAL A 526 26.71 9.57 27.82
N PHE A 527 25.77 8.90 27.15
CA PHE A 527 24.86 7.94 27.75
C PHE A 527 25.30 6.51 27.48
N SER A 528 25.01 5.60 28.42
CA SER A 528 25.19 4.16 28.22
C SER A 528 24.01 3.51 27.48
N GLU A 529 22.85 4.14 27.50
CA GLU A 529 21.62 3.70 26.84
C GLU A 529 20.80 4.92 26.40
N VAL A 530 19.84 4.75 25.47
CA VAL A 530 18.97 5.86 25.05
C VAL A 530 17.97 6.18 26.17
N PRO A 531 17.94 7.41 26.70
CA PRO A 531 16.99 7.83 27.72
C PRO A 531 15.54 7.78 27.23
N ASP A 532 14.59 7.35 28.07
CA ASP A 532 13.18 7.16 27.68
C ASP A 532 12.50 8.46 27.22
N ASP A 533 12.89 9.62 27.75
CA ASP A 533 12.39 10.94 27.34
C ASP A 533 12.85 11.35 25.95
N VAL A 534 14.01 10.86 25.50
CA VAL A 534 14.55 11.09 24.14
C VAL A 534 13.82 10.24 23.10
N VAL A 535 13.44 9.02 23.46
CA VAL A 535 12.84 8.03 22.55
C VAL A 535 11.64 8.57 21.79
N LYS A 536 10.78 9.35 22.44
CA LYS A 536 9.53 9.86 21.83
C LYS A 536 9.80 10.76 20.61
N GLY A 537 10.89 11.51 20.62
CA GLY A 537 11.26 12.43 19.54
C GLY A 537 12.07 11.79 18.41
N MET A 538 12.35 10.49 18.47
CA MET A 538 13.17 9.81 17.48
C MET A 538 12.35 9.23 16.32
N GLU A 539 13.01 9.11 15.16
CA GLU A 539 12.47 8.43 13.99
C GLU A 539 11.90 7.05 14.31
N ASN A 540 10.63 6.84 13.94
CA ASN A 540 9.82 5.72 14.40
C ASN A 540 10.34 4.35 13.95
N GLN A 541 10.68 4.20 12.68
CA GLN A 541 11.22 2.95 12.12
C GLN A 541 12.53 2.54 12.81
N LEU A 542 13.35 3.52 13.20
CA LEU A 542 14.64 3.26 13.84
C LEU A 542 14.40 2.79 15.27
N ARG A 543 13.65 3.54 16.08
CA ARG A 543 13.42 3.16 17.47
C ARG A 543 12.63 1.84 17.60
N ALA A 544 11.67 1.58 16.69
CA ALA A 544 10.92 0.33 16.66
C ALA A 544 11.78 -0.90 16.34
N ALA A 545 12.74 -0.80 15.40
CA ALA A 545 13.62 -1.91 15.06
C ALA A 545 14.52 -2.38 16.22
N PHE A 546 14.79 -1.49 17.19
CA PHE A 546 15.61 -1.76 18.38
C PHE A 546 14.77 -1.96 19.65
N GLY A 547 13.43 -2.00 19.56
CA GLY A 547 12.54 -2.29 20.68
C GLY A 547 12.18 -1.10 21.57
N TYR A 548 12.43 0.12 21.13
CA TYR A 548 12.05 1.36 21.79
C TYR A 548 10.68 1.88 21.29
N TRP A 549 9.70 0.99 21.25
CA TRP A 549 8.34 1.30 20.82
C TRP A 549 7.32 0.58 21.71
N ALA A 550 6.72 1.32 22.64
CA ALA A 550 5.85 0.76 23.67
C ALA A 550 4.37 0.75 23.28
N GLU A 551 3.92 1.78 22.58
CA GLU A 551 2.52 1.97 22.20
C GLU A 551 2.43 2.45 20.75
N ASP A 552 1.41 1.97 20.06
CA ASP A 552 1.14 2.29 18.66
C ASP A 552 0.30 3.56 18.57
N ASP A 553 0.75 4.50 17.73
CA ASP A 553 -0.01 5.69 17.37
C ASP A 553 -1.12 5.34 16.38
N ILE A 554 -2.10 6.25 16.21
CA ILE A 554 -3.20 6.04 15.26
C ILE A 554 -2.63 5.89 13.86
N GLY A 555 -2.92 4.75 13.22
CA GLY A 555 -2.43 4.40 11.90
C GLY A 555 -1.02 3.79 11.87
N GLU A 556 -0.38 3.59 13.01
CA GLU A 556 0.92 2.92 13.12
C GLU A 556 0.77 1.59 13.88
N PHE A 557 1.56 0.58 13.50
CA PHE A 557 1.54 -0.77 14.07
C PHE A 557 2.98 -1.30 14.18
N LEU A 558 3.81 -0.57 14.93
CA LEU A 558 5.26 -0.74 14.98
C LEU A 558 5.72 -1.50 16.24
N THR A 559 4.84 -1.73 17.22
CA THR A 559 5.15 -2.49 18.45
C THR A 559 5.75 -3.87 18.20
N GLN A 560 5.51 -4.47 17.03
CA GLN A 560 6.01 -5.80 16.67
C GLN A 560 7.39 -5.78 15.99
N ASN A 561 8.06 -4.63 15.83
CA ASN A 561 9.20 -4.50 14.91
C ASN A 561 10.59 -4.78 15.47
N GLN A 562 10.72 -5.14 16.74
CA GLN A 562 12.04 -5.38 17.31
C GLN A 562 12.74 -6.55 16.59
N VAL A 563 13.90 -6.24 16.01
CA VAL A 563 14.79 -7.18 15.31
C VAL A 563 16.26 -6.98 15.65
N PHE A 564 16.60 -5.92 16.37
CA PHE A 564 17.93 -5.66 16.92
C PHE A 564 17.86 -5.42 18.44
N ALA A 565 18.98 -5.67 19.12
CA ALA A 565 19.08 -5.52 20.56
C ALA A 565 19.02 -4.04 20.97
N ARG A 566 18.36 -3.74 22.09
CA ARG A 566 18.07 -2.36 22.55
C ARG A 566 19.36 -1.57 22.75
N GLU A 567 20.36 -2.21 23.33
CA GLU A 567 21.70 -1.70 23.61
C GLU A 567 22.51 -1.29 22.37
N GLU A 568 22.12 -1.74 21.17
CA GLU A 568 22.82 -1.39 19.93
C GLU A 568 22.41 -0.01 19.38
N LEU A 569 21.32 0.59 19.88
CA LEU A 569 20.81 1.86 19.36
C LEU A 569 21.66 3.05 19.80
N GLN A 570 22.01 3.15 21.08
CA GLN A 570 22.82 4.27 21.58
C GLN A 570 24.17 4.39 20.84
N PRO A 571 24.96 3.31 20.65
CA PRO A 571 26.23 3.40 19.94
C PRO A 571 26.07 3.83 18.48
N LEU A 572 24.99 3.42 17.82
CA LEU A 572 24.66 3.86 16.46
C LEU A 572 24.38 5.37 16.44
N LEU A 573 23.54 5.87 17.35
CA LEU A 573 23.22 7.29 17.42
C LEU A 573 24.46 8.14 17.75
N CYS A 574 25.28 7.72 18.70
CA CYS A 574 26.55 8.39 19.01
C CYS A 574 27.46 8.48 17.79
N GLN A 575 27.56 7.40 16.99
CA GLN A 575 28.34 7.41 15.75
C GLN A 575 27.77 8.38 14.71
N LEU A 576 26.45 8.37 14.51
CA LEU A 576 25.77 9.28 13.57
C LEU A 576 25.93 10.74 13.98
N GLN A 577 25.71 11.10 15.26
CA GLN A 577 25.92 12.45 15.77
C GLN A 577 27.39 12.88 15.69
N THR A 578 28.34 11.96 15.92
CA THR A 578 29.77 12.25 15.75
C THR A 578 30.09 12.62 14.30
N LEU A 579 29.56 11.90 13.32
CA LEU A 579 29.72 12.21 11.91
C LEU A 579 29.06 13.55 11.53
N GLN A 580 27.85 13.80 12.02
CA GLN A 580 27.13 15.06 11.83
C GLN A 580 27.95 16.26 12.35
N ARG A 581 28.50 16.17 13.59
CA ARG A 581 29.36 17.20 14.18
C ARG A 581 30.65 17.44 13.40
N GLN A 582 31.21 16.39 12.79
CA GLN A 582 32.36 16.49 11.89
C GLN A 582 32.00 17.09 10.51
N GLY A 583 30.72 17.35 10.25
CA GLY A 583 30.23 17.79 8.95
C GLY A 583 30.29 16.71 7.87
N ARG A 584 30.39 15.44 8.24
CA ARG A 584 30.45 14.31 7.31
C ARG A 584 29.04 13.75 7.08
N PRO A 585 28.81 12.99 5.99
CA PRO A 585 27.56 12.27 5.82
C PRO A 585 27.24 11.41 7.05
N THR A 586 26.01 11.50 7.54
CA THR A 586 25.46 10.72 8.66
C THR A 586 25.21 9.28 8.22
N LEU A 587 26.32 8.56 8.06
CA LEU A 587 26.36 7.21 7.51
C LEU A 587 27.22 6.30 8.39
N ALA A 588 26.60 5.30 9.00
CA ALA A 588 27.24 4.38 9.93
C ALA A 588 27.08 2.93 9.48
N GLN A 589 28.18 2.17 9.48
CA GLN A 589 28.14 0.71 9.30
C GLN A 589 28.14 0.01 10.66
N ARG A 590 27.20 -0.92 10.85
CA ARG A 590 27.14 -1.82 12.01
C ARG A 590 27.07 -3.26 11.55
N ASP A 591 27.59 -4.17 12.36
CA ASP A 591 27.37 -5.61 12.22
C ASP A 591 26.50 -6.06 13.39
N LEU A 592 25.23 -6.36 13.10
CA LEU A 592 24.19 -6.54 14.10
C LEU A 592 23.74 -8.00 14.12
N ARG A 593 23.49 -8.51 15.33
CA ARG A 593 22.80 -9.80 15.50
C ARG A 593 21.30 -9.57 15.29
N VAL A 594 20.69 -10.36 14.41
CA VAL A 594 19.24 -10.34 14.20
C VAL A 594 18.56 -11.12 15.33
N LEU A 595 17.63 -10.49 16.02
CA LEU A 595 16.78 -11.12 17.01
C LEU A 595 15.65 -11.92 16.35
N PRO A 596 15.22 -13.04 16.94
CA PRO A 596 14.04 -13.75 16.46
C PRO A 596 12.81 -12.88 16.62
N ASN A 597 11.97 -12.85 15.58
CA ASN A 597 10.69 -12.16 15.60
C ASN A 597 9.61 -13.05 14.96
N ARG A 598 8.76 -13.64 15.80
CA ARG A 598 7.72 -14.60 15.37
C ARG A 598 6.53 -13.93 14.72
N TRP A 599 6.30 -12.64 14.96
CA TRP A 599 5.27 -11.89 14.29
C TRP A 599 5.58 -11.74 12.80
N TRP A 600 6.81 -11.31 12.49
CA TRP A 600 7.29 -11.16 11.10
C TRP A 600 7.92 -12.43 10.51
N GLY A 601 7.99 -13.53 11.27
CA GLY A 601 8.60 -14.78 10.81
C GLY A 601 10.10 -14.67 10.53
N ILE A 602 10.81 -13.81 11.26
CA ILE A 602 12.26 -13.67 11.19
C ILE A 602 12.87 -14.66 12.20
N PRO A 603 13.63 -15.69 11.76
CA PRO A 603 14.15 -16.71 12.68
C PRO A 603 15.19 -16.19 13.68
N GLY A 604 15.87 -15.09 13.35
CA GLY A 604 16.99 -14.55 14.14
C GLY A 604 18.24 -15.44 14.12
N GLY A 605 19.21 -15.09 14.94
CA GLY A 605 20.47 -15.84 15.15
C GLY A 605 21.58 -15.53 14.14
N ASP A 606 21.21 -15.13 12.92
CA ASP A 606 22.14 -14.63 11.90
C ASP A 606 22.70 -13.24 12.25
N ARG A 607 23.87 -12.90 11.69
CA ARG A 607 24.40 -11.54 11.66
C ARG A 607 24.12 -10.88 10.31
N VAL A 608 23.89 -9.56 10.35
CA VAL A 608 23.67 -8.71 9.18
C VAL A 608 24.53 -7.47 9.29
N GLN A 609 25.24 -7.14 8.21
CA GLN A 609 25.93 -5.87 8.10
C GLN A 609 24.93 -4.84 7.57
N VAL A 610 24.77 -3.73 8.29
CA VAL A 610 23.85 -2.65 7.93
C VAL A 610 24.63 -1.36 7.78
N VAL A 611 24.49 -0.72 6.62
CA VAL A 611 24.90 0.68 6.40
C VAL A 611 23.66 1.54 6.59
N PHE A 612 23.59 2.24 7.71
CA PHE A 612 22.57 3.22 8.01
C PHE A 612 22.92 4.53 7.32
N VAL A 613 22.05 5.00 6.43
CA VAL A 613 22.17 6.30 5.76
C VAL A 613 21.03 7.16 6.28
N TYR A 614 21.30 7.97 7.30
CA TYR A 614 20.30 8.85 7.91
C TYR A 614 20.37 10.21 7.24
N ILE A 615 19.25 10.71 6.69
CA ILE A 615 19.23 12.06 6.12
C ILE A 615 19.29 13.10 7.25
N ASP A 616 20.38 13.85 7.35
CA ASP A 616 20.54 14.92 8.35
C ASP A 616 21.57 15.94 7.87
N LYS A 617 21.67 17.08 8.54
CA LYS A 617 22.59 18.18 8.28
C LYS A 617 24.02 17.67 8.03
N CYS A 618 24.60 18.11 6.91
CA CYS A 618 25.96 17.75 6.52
C CYS A 618 26.73 19.01 6.13
N SER A 619 27.40 19.63 7.10
CA SER A 619 28.09 20.91 6.86
C SER A 619 29.24 20.80 5.85
N GLY A 620 29.81 19.60 5.65
CA GLY A 620 30.79 19.34 4.59
C GLY A 620 30.19 19.41 3.20
N PHE A 621 28.97 18.91 3.00
CA PHE A 621 28.21 19.09 1.77
C PHE A 621 27.86 20.56 1.55
N GLU A 622 27.30 21.22 2.58
CA GLU A 622 26.89 22.63 2.50
C GLU A 622 28.07 23.54 2.11
N ARG A 623 29.27 23.28 2.64
CA ARG A 623 30.48 24.04 2.29
C ARG A 623 30.99 23.83 0.87
N GLN A 624 30.51 22.80 0.16
CA GLN A 624 30.81 22.63 -1.26
C GLN A 624 29.88 23.44 -2.16
N LEU A 625 28.81 24.01 -1.62
CA LEU A 625 27.84 24.79 -2.40
C LEU A 625 28.32 26.24 -2.56
N PRO A 626 27.87 26.95 -3.61
CA PRO A 626 28.06 28.40 -3.72
C PRO A 626 27.53 29.15 -2.49
N GLN A 627 28.20 30.26 -2.13
CA GLN A 627 27.90 31.04 -0.93
C GLN A 627 26.42 31.42 -0.82
N GLU A 628 25.80 31.84 -1.92
CA GLU A 628 24.37 32.20 -1.96
C GLU A 628 23.45 31.03 -1.55
N THR A 629 23.76 29.81 -2.00
CA THR A 629 22.97 28.61 -1.63
C THR A 629 23.24 28.21 -0.20
N PHE A 630 24.49 28.28 0.26
CA PHE A 630 24.85 28.08 1.66
C PHE A 630 24.06 29.02 2.58
N ASP A 631 24.04 30.32 2.26
CA ASP A 631 23.34 31.35 3.01
C ASP A 631 21.82 31.14 3.01
N ALA A 632 21.26 30.71 1.87
CA ALA A 632 19.84 30.37 1.76
C ALA A 632 19.46 29.18 2.67
N ILE A 633 20.31 28.16 2.76
CA ILE A 633 20.12 27.03 3.68
C ILE A 633 20.17 27.52 5.14
N GLN A 634 21.18 28.30 5.52
CA GLN A 634 21.31 28.75 6.92
C GLN A 634 20.18 29.70 7.35
N SER A 635 19.72 30.57 6.45
CA SER A 635 18.62 31.51 6.73
C SER A 635 17.23 30.88 6.57
N GLY A 636 17.15 29.72 5.92
CA GLY A 636 15.89 29.07 5.56
C GLY A 636 15.13 29.77 4.42
N SER A 637 15.78 30.68 3.68
CA SER A 637 15.19 31.32 2.50
C SER A 637 15.03 30.33 1.35
N ASP A 638 14.38 30.75 0.26
CA ASP A 638 14.23 29.96 -0.98
C ASP A 638 13.53 28.59 -0.81
N GLY A 639 12.81 28.43 0.31
CA GLY A 639 12.13 27.18 0.66
C GLY A 639 13.01 26.19 1.43
N PHE A 640 14.16 26.60 1.98
CA PHE A 640 15.08 25.72 2.70
C PHE A 640 14.90 25.71 4.21
N LYS A 641 13.85 26.33 4.75
CA LYS A 641 13.57 26.39 6.20
C LYS A 641 13.69 25.06 6.95
N ARG A 642 13.35 23.94 6.32
CA ARG A 642 13.44 22.59 6.91
C ARG A 642 14.45 21.69 6.23
N PHE A 643 15.36 22.22 5.41
CA PHE A 643 16.35 21.37 4.75
C PHE A 643 17.20 20.62 5.80
N PRO A 644 17.40 19.29 5.69
CA PRO A 644 16.93 18.37 4.64
C PRO A 644 15.61 17.62 4.94
N HIS A 645 14.95 17.92 6.05
CA HIS A 645 13.76 17.25 6.61
C HIS A 645 12.41 17.84 6.14
N PHE A 646 12.26 18.19 4.86
CA PHE A 646 11.00 18.75 4.31
C PHE A 646 9.78 17.87 4.62
N ARG A 647 8.61 18.48 4.89
CA ARG A 647 7.38 17.74 5.22
C ARG A 647 6.87 16.93 4.02
N PRO A 648 6.29 15.74 4.25
CA PRO A 648 5.71 14.92 3.16
C PRO A 648 4.46 15.54 2.51
N VAL A 649 3.68 16.33 3.26
CA VAL A 649 2.51 17.06 2.76
C VAL A 649 2.54 18.48 3.28
N SER A 650 2.08 19.42 2.45
CA SER A 650 1.97 20.85 2.75
C SER A 650 3.29 21.52 3.14
N GLU A 651 4.42 21.00 2.68
CA GLU A 651 5.71 21.71 2.80
C GLU A 651 5.64 23.07 2.10
N ASN A 652 5.14 23.06 0.86
CA ASN A 652 4.88 24.26 0.08
C ASN A 652 3.37 24.53 0.05
N HIS A 653 2.97 25.71 0.54
CA HIS A 653 1.56 26.06 0.69
C HIS A 653 0.76 25.87 -0.62
N GLY A 654 -0.33 25.12 -0.57
CA GLY A 654 -1.20 24.86 -1.72
C GLY A 654 -0.66 23.87 -2.76
N LYS A 655 0.48 23.21 -2.51
CA LYS A 655 1.13 22.27 -3.44
C LYS A 655 0.94 20.79 -3.08
N GLY A 656 0.15 20.47 -2.06
CA GLY A 656 -0.10 19.09 -1.64
C GLY A 656 1.21 18.42 -1.20
N THR A 657 1.66 17.40 -1.94
CA THR A 657 2.91 16.67 -1.67
C THR A 657 4.14 17.23 -2.41
N ALA A 658 4.00 18.27 -3.22
CA ALA A 658 5.08 18.70 -4.11
C ALA A 658 6.16 19.55 -3.43
N LEU A 659 7.40 19.29 -3.82
CA LEU A 659 8.58 20.11 -3.52
C LEU A 659 8.89 21.06 -4.67
N THR A 660 9.66 22.12 -4.40
CA THR A 660 10.20 23.00 -5.45
C THR A 660 11.37 22.33 -6.15
N HIS A 661 11.72 22.80 -7.36
CA HIS A 661 12.90 22.32 -8.07
C HIS A 661 14.17 22.46 -7.22
N LYS A 662 14.32 23.61 -6.55
CA LYS A 662 15.45 23.87 -5.65
C LYS A 662 15.57 22.82 -4.54
N GLN A 663 14.45 22.52 -3.87
CA GLN A 663 14.40 21.49 -2.81
C GLN A 663 14.76 20.10 -3.35
N ILE A 664 14.24 19.73 -4.52
CA ILE A 664 14.46 18.42 -5.16
C ILE A 664 15.92 18.26 -5.58
N ASN A 665 16.46 19.23 -6.33
CA ASN A 665 17.83 19.18 -6.85
C ASN A 665 18.86 19.21 -5.71
N LEU A 666 18.62 20.00 -4.66
CA LEU A 666 19.51 20.05 -3.51
C LEU A 666 19.51 18.72 -2.73
N LEU A 667 18.33 18.12 -2.50
CA LEU A 667 18.24 16.79 -1.87
C LEU A 667 18.88 15.69 -2.69
N ALA A 668 18.68 15.70 -4.01
CA ALA A 668 19.30 14.73 -4.91
C ALA A 668 20.83 14.88 -4.93
N ALA A 669 21.34 16.11 -4.96
CA ALA A 669 22.78 16.38 -4.84
C ALA A 669 23.34 15.89 -3.50
N MET A 670 22.61 16.10 -2.40
CA MET A 670 23.00 15.63 -1.08
C MET A 670 23.05 14.10 -1.00
N GLY A 671 22.03 13.39 -1.52
CA GLY A 671 22.03 11.92 -1.57
C GLY A 671 23.19 11.36 -2.43
N GLU A 672 23.53 12.04 -3.52
CA GLU A 672 24.68 11.69 -4.37
C GLU A 672 26.00 11.92 -3.62
N TYR A 673 26.12 13.06 -2.91
CA TYR A 673 27.27 13.39 -2.08
C TYR A 673 27.52 12.33 -0.99
N PHE A 674 26.46 11.89 -0.31
CA PHE A 674 26.55 10.87 0.74
C PHE A 674 27.20 9.57 0.22
N VAL A 675 26.87 9.17 -1.01
CA VAL A 675 27.45 7.99 -1.64
C VAL A 675 28.88 8.23 -2.13
N ARG A 676 29.12 9.34 -2.84
CA ARG A 676 30.44 9.65 -3.44
C ARG A 676 31.52 9.87 -2.37
N GLU A 677 31.20 10.60 -1.31
CA GLU A 677 32.13 10.86 -0.19
C GLU A 677 32.44 9.57 0.61
N ASN A 678 31.59 8.55 0.51
CA ASN A 678 31.78 7.24 1.13
C ASN A 678 32.05 6.13 0.11
N GLU A 679 32.64 6.46 -1.05
CA GLU A 679 32.88 5.52 -2.15
C GLU A 679 33.59 4.23 -1.67
N GLN A 680 34.67 4.37 -0.88
CA GLN A 680 35.43 3.22 -0.41
C GLN A 680 34.58 2.25 0.42
N LEU A 681 33.70 2.79 1.27
CA LEU A 681 32.78 2.01 2.09
C LEU A 681 31.75 1.28 1.21
N PHE A 682 31.10 1.99 0.28
CA PHE A 682 30.11 1.35 -0.60
C PHE A 682 30.76 0.30 -1.52
N ARG A 683 32.00 0.53 -1.98
CA ARG A 683 32.74 -0.46 -2.77
C ARG A 683 33.08 -1.71 -1.96
N SER A 684 33.57 -1.57 -0.73
CA SER A 684 33.90 -2.73 0.12
C SER A 684 32.65 -3.47 0.61
N PHE A 685 31.53 -2.76 0.77
CA PHE A 685 30.28 -3.33 1.22
C PHE A 685 29.52 -4.07 0.12
N LEU A 686 29.44 -3.52 -1.10
CA LEU A 686 28.64 -4.12 -2.17
C LEU A 686 29.43 -5.11 -3.04
N ARG A 687 30.75 -4.97 -3.15
CA ARG A 687 31.62 -5.97 -3.83
C ARG A 687 31.96 -7.13 -2.90
#